data_AF-A0A418Y2P4-F1
#
_entry.id   AF-A0A418Y2P4-F1
#
_cell.length_a   1.000
_cell.length_b   1.000
_cell.length_c   1.000
_cell.angle_alpha   90.00
_cell.angle_beta   90.00
_cell.angle_gamma   90.00
#
_symmetry.space_group_name_H-M   'P 1'
#
loop_
_entity.id
_entity.type
_entity.pdbx_description
1 polymer ?
#
loop_
_entity_poly.entity_id
_entity_poly.type
_entity_poly.pdbx_seq_one_letter_code
_entity_poly.pdbx_strand_id
1 'polypeptide(L)'
;MATTLRFLLLPLLVVTVFGLSGCNADEGDNRNSNGLQTANSNDQDNDGIQDPVDNCPLASNPTQQDTDNDGIGNACDNDIDGDGHDNDTDNCPGIANPVQQDIDGDGLGDICDTDVDGDGIPDLTDNCPAIANPDQIDSDLDGTGDACDANTDSDGDGIDDGTDNCPAVANASQLDTDNDGNGNACDNDSDGDGVDNSSDNCPLTGNPDQQDLDNDGLGDVCDSDTDDDGVSDDQDNCPLVANADQTDTDLDSQGNVCDADDDQDGVPDLGDNCPLIANPSQLDTDSDGLGDACDANTDSDGDGIDDDADNCPMVSNVNQADLDGDGIGNQCDTDADGDGIPDNTDNCPLLANADQADIDSDGQGDSCDTDSDGDGTDNTLDNCPLVANADQTDTDHDGNGDACDDDRDGDGFNNDTDNCPAIANASQADADSDGLGDTCDDDSDGDGVDNGADNCPALPNASQTDTDSDGLGDACDDDSDDDGIADGDDNCPAISNPTQLDTDGDGSGDACDTLTDSDNDGLGDDSDNCPQVSNADQADNDNDGSGDVCDTDNDNDGIDNDTDNCPLTSNADQLDTDSDGLGNACDDDSDADGTPDESDNCPLIANADQHDTDSDGLGDLCDNDQDDDGVENSADNCPWIANANQSDVDSDGTGDSCDTDNDNDGVDDDSDNCPLQANPGQEDGDTDGIGDACDSSTDSDGDGHDDGADNCPLVHNPDQADADNDGAGDSCDSDSDGDGVDNGNDNCPATPNASQTDTDDDGNGDACDTQFTCSGSFGSGLSPLMAPAASAQGGDFGLICIGCGVFNTGKAIDGNEATAAQMHVTLGLLGGARLNVDSGQTFHGQNRAGFVLNPSAGALLSAGLLNQFTVALLNDGKLVASNKASSLISLHLIGWPGSPQQFLYVDSDQSFDTVRLDMASAVGLFTDMNVYQACAGPSP
;
A
#
# COMPACT_ATOMS: atom_id res chain seq x y z
N MET A 1 48.51 -6.75 18.34
CA MET A 1 48.89 -5.67 19.30
C MET A 1 48.53 -6.22 20.68
N ALA A 2 49.35 -6.28 21.73
CA ALA A 2 50.56 -5.55 22.14
C ALA A 2 50.33 -4.24 22.92
N THR A 3 49.73 -4.33 24.12
CA THR A 3 49.87 -3.32 25.18
C THR A 3 50.05 -4.01 26.54
N THR A 4 51.03 -3.56 27.33
CA THR A 4 51.24 -3.92 28.74
C THR A 4 51.30 -2.65 29.57
N LEU A 5 50.90 -2.69 30.85
CA LEU A 5 51.40 -1.74 31.85
C LEU A 5 51.37 -2.32 33.28
N ARG A 6 51.84 -1.54 34.26
CA ARG A 6 52.28 -1.95 35.61
C ARG A 6 52.01 -0.82 36.63
N PHE A 7 52.37 -1.10 37.89
CA PHE A 7 52.60 -0.20 39.04
C PHE A 7 51.35 0.14 39.89
N LEU A 8 51.39 0.41 41.21
CA LEU A 8 52.27 0.15 42.39
C LEU A 8 52.11 1.35 43.37
N LEU A 9 51.90 1.05 44.67
CA LEU A 9 52.26 1.84 45.88
C LEU A 9 51.47 3.12 46.29
N LEU A 10 50.83 3.02 47.48
CA LEU A 10 50.80 4.02 48.60
C LEU A 10 50.05 5.37 48.38
N PRO A 11 49.89 6.26 49.40
CA PRO A 11 50.00 6.10 50.87
C PRO A 11 48.86 6.75 51.73
N LEU A 12 48.86 6.51 53.05
CA LEU A 12 48.54 7.54 54.05
C LEU A 12 49.26 7.28 55.40
N LEU A 13 49.08 8.13 56.43
CA LEU A 13 50.01 8.21 57.59
C LEU A 13 49.43 8.93 58.85
N VAL A 14 50.04 8.68 60.04
CA VAL A 14 49.89 9.39 61.35
C VAL A 14 48.51 9.20 62.04
N VAL A 15 48.29 9.20 63.39
CA VAL A 15 48.83 10.02 64.50
C VAL A 15 48.86 9.32 65.89
N THR A 16 50.07 9.08 66.44
CA THR A 16 50.63 9.24 67.84
C THR A 16 49.78 9.10 69.15
N VAL A 17 50.26 8.78 70.37
CA VAL A 17 51.55 8.32 71.02
C VAL A 17 51.31 8.03 72.54
N PHE A 18 52.20 7.23 73.17
CA PHE A 18 52.50 7.01 74.63
C PHE A 18 52.37 5.53 75.08
N GLY A 19 53.01 5.02 76.15
CA GLY A 19 53.85 5.67 77.19
C GLY A 19 54.81 4.69 77.92
N LEU A 20 55.40 5.08 79.07
CA LEU A 20 56.46 4.32 79.79
C LEU A 20 56.48 4.57 81.32
N SER A 21 56.86 3.57 82.15
CA SER A 21 57.60 3.67 83.45
C SER A 21 57.85 2.28 84.11
N GLY A 22 58.77 2.15 85.09
CA GLY A 22 59.04 0.88 85.81
C GLY A 22 60.06 0.94 86.99
N CYS A 23 60.45 -0.24 87.54
CA CYS A 23 61.36 -0.53 88.71
C CYS A 23 60.75 -0.27 90.13
N ASN A 24 61.16 -0.88 91.27
CA ASN A 24 62.35 -1.69 91.65
C ASN A 24 62.10 -2.70 92.85
N ALA A 25 63.12 -3.42 93.39
CA ALA A 25 63.03 -4.63 94.29
C ALA A 25 63.63 -4.54 95.75
N ASP A 26 63.59 -5.63 96.59
CA ASP A 26 64.49 -5.96 97.76
C ASP A 26 64.37 -7.42 98.39
N GLU A 27 65.20 -7.85 99.39
CA GLU A 27 65.50 -9.29 99.85
C GLU A 27 65.45 -9.69 101.41
N GLY A 28 65.64 -11.00 101.77
CA GLY A 28 66.18 -11.59 103.07
C GLY A 28 65.25 -12.43 104.04
N ASP A 29 65.62 -13.33 105.01
CA ASP A 29 66.81 -14.16 105.42
C ASP A 29 66.46 -15.31 106.50
N ASN A 30 67.35 -15.78 107.43
CA ASN A 30 67.38 -17.13 108.11
C ASN A 30 67.27 -17.27 109.69
N ARG A 31 66.77 -18.44 110.17
CA ARG A 31 67.11 -19.37 111.35
C ARG A 31 67.49 -18.90 112.80
N ASN A 32 67.11 -19.69 113.85
CA ASN A 32 67.97 -20.36 114.90
C ASN A 32 67.17 -21.23 115.97
N SER A 33 67.82 -21.90 116.97
CA SER A 33 67.28 -23.07 117.75
C SER A 33 67.58 -23.19 119.30
N ASN A 34 66.90 -24.16 119.98
CA ASN A 34 67.24 -25.00 121.20
C ASN A 34 67.13 -24.51 122.68
N GLY A 35 66.67 -25.41 123.63
CA GLY A 35 67.10 -25.38 125.06
C GLY A 35 66.37 -26.08 126.27
N LEU A 36 66.43 -27.42 126.42
CA LEU A 36 66.52 -28.26 127.67
C LEU A 36 65.37 -28.46 128.75
N GLN A 37 65.47 -29.59 129.49
CA GLN A 37 64.45 -30.27 130.37
C GLN A 37 64.53 -30.01 131.91
N THR A 38 63.48 -30.40 132.67
CA THR A 38 63.55 -31.20 133.94
C THR A 38 62.26 -31.99 134.24
N ALA A 39 62.34 -33.33 134.39
CA ALA A 39 61.23 -34.27 134.69
C ALA A 39 60.65 -34.21 136.14
N ASN A 40 59.41 -34.70 136.35
CA ASN A 40 58.70 -34.59 137.65
C ASN A 40 57.65 -35.69 137.98
N SER A 41 58.08 -36.96 138.11
CA SER A 41 57.43 -38.02 138.93
C SER A 41 55.99 -38.51 138.63
N ASN A 42 55.34 -37.98 137.60
CA ASN A 42 54.13 -38.55 136.96
C ASN A 42 54.44 -38.72 135.47
N ASP A 43 55.58 -39.36 135.19
CA ASP A 43 56.34 -39.31 133.95
C ASP A 43 57.07 -40.65 133.89
N GLN A 44 56.50 -41.60 133.14
CA GLN A 44 56.86 -43.02 133.23
C GLN A 44 58.11 -43.42 132.44
N ASP A 45 58.32 -42.84 131.26
CA ASP A 45 59.51 -43.10 130.43
C ASP A 45 60.64 -42.07 130.60
N ASN A 46 60.37 -40.93 131.26
CA ASN A 46 61.32 -39.88 131.66
C ASN A 46 61.73 -38.93 130.52
N ASP A 47 60.85 -38.68 129.55
CA ASP A 47 61.07 -37.77 128.42
C ASP A 47 61.00 -36.28 128.81
N GLY A 48 60.11 -35.93 129.75
CA GLY A 48 59.86 -34.58 130.27
C GLY A 48 58.39 -34.13 130.27
N ILE A 49 57.47 -34.89 129.66
CA ILE A 49 56.02 -34.71 129.68
C ILE A 49 55.45 -35.42 130.93
N GLN A 50 54.12 -35.51 131.10
CA GLN A 50 53.51 -36.26 132.20
C GLN A 50 52.36 -37.12 131.68
N ASP A 51 52.30 -38.40 132.11
CA ASP A 51 51.34 -39.43 131.67
C ASP A 51 49.89 -38.94 131.41
N PRO A 52 49.30 -38.01 132.19
CA PRO A 52 47.91 -37.54 131.96
C PRO A 52 47.72 -36.54 130.80
N VAL A 53 48.80 -36.09 130.17
CA VAL A 53 48.83 -35.16 129.02
C VAL A 53 49.88 -35.60 127.99
N ASP A 54 50.23 -36.89 128.03
CA ASP A 54 51.24 -37.53 127.21
C ASP A 54 50.54 -38.43 126.18
N ASN A 55 50.81 -38.26 124.88
CA ASN A 55 50.28 -39.13 123.83
C ASN A 55 51.13 -40.39 123.57
N CYS A 56 52.28 -40.57 124.24
CA CYS A 56 52.97 -41.85 124.37
C CYS A 56 53.46 -42.16 125.79
N PRO A 57 52.57 -42.39 126.80
CA PRO A 57 52.90 -42.55 128.24
C PRO A 57 53.85 -43.68 128.67
N LEU A 58 54.50 -44.38 127.73
CA LEU A 58 55.42 -45.49 127.91
C LEU A 58 56.60 -45.47 126.91
N ALA A 59 56.70 -44.47 126.02
CA ALA A 59 57.57 -44.44 124.84
C ALA A 59 58.07 -43.03 124.43
N SER A 60 58.73 -42.36 125.38
CA SER A 60 59.50 -41.12 125.30
C SER A 60 59.48 -40.33 123.99
N ASN A 61 58.55 -39.37 123.88
CA ASN A 61 58.34 -38.52 122.71
C ASN A 61 58.25 -37.01 123.07
N PRO A 62 59.37 -36.33 123.40
CA PRO A 62 59.33 -34.96 123.94
C PRO A 62 58.75 -33.87 123.04
N THR A 63 58.46 -34.19 121.78
CA THR A 63 57.78 -33.33 120.82
C THR A 63 56.26 -33.41 120.93
N GLN A 64 55.72 -34.51 121.46
CA GLN A 64 54.30 -34.87 121.43
C GLN A 64 53.69 -34.77 120.02
N GLN A 65 54.52 -35.05 119.00
CA GLN A 65 54.07 -35.03 117.61
C GLN A 65 53.08 -36.15 117.37
N ASP A 66 52.04 -35.78 116.64
CA ASP A 66 50.76 -36.47 116.44
C ASP A 66 50.33 -35.99 115.03
N THR A 67 50.63 -36.76 113.98
CA THR A 67 50.48 -36.28 112.59
C THR A 67 49.03 -36.41 112.11
N ASP A 68 48.34 -37.51 112.43
CA ASP A 68 46.93 -37.71 112.08
C ASP A 68 45.95 -36.95 113.03
N ASN A 69 46.36 -36.75 114.30
CA ASN A 69 45.60 -36.14 115.39
C ASN A 69 44.55 -37.07 116.06
N ASP A 70 44.77 -38.39 116.06
CA ASP A 70 44.04 -39.39 116.86
C ASP A 70 44.18 -39.11 118.38
N GLY A 71 45.38 -38.72 118.81
CA GLY A 71 45.74 -38.58 120.22
C GLY A 71 46.76 -39.60 120.74
N ILE A 72 47.33 -40.43 119.87
CA ILE A 72 48.55 -41.22 120.07
C ILE A 72 49.71 -40.51 119.34
N GLY A 73 50.90 -40.50 119.93
CA GLY A 73 52.06 -39.84 119.30
C GLY A 73 52.81 -40.71 118.28
N ASN A 74 53.40 -40.12 117.24
CA ASN A 74 54.14 -40.81 116.17
C ASN A 74 55.29 -41.74 116.65
N ALA A 75 55.72 -41.62 117.91
CA ALA A 75 56.77 -42.45 118.49
C ALA A 75 56.27 -43.78 119.10
N CYS A 76 54.94 -43.94 119.21
CA CYS A 76 54.28 -45.12 119.73
C CYS A 76 53.06 -45.57 118.92
N ASP A 77 52.61 -44.77 117.94
CA ASP A 77 51.74 -45.27 116.89
C ASP A 77 52.49 -46.15 115.89
N ASN A 78 51.75 -47.09 115.28
CA ASN A 78 52.21 -47.92 114.18
C ASN A 78 51.69 -47.41 112.83
N ASP A 79 50.70 -46.51 112.79
CA ASP A 79 50.15 -45.82 111.62
C ASP A 79 50.20 -44.32 111.94
N ILE A 80 51.30 -43.62 111.58
CA ILE A 80 51.55 -42.28 112.15
C ILE A 80 50.77 -41.15 111.48
N ASP A 81 50.16 -41.36 110.33
CA ASP A 81 49.41 -40.33 109.60
C ASP A 81 47.95 -40.70 109.29
N GLY A 82 47.50 -41.87 109.75
CA GLY A 82 46.09 -42.25 109.86
C GLY A 82 45.49 -42.74 108.53
N ASP A 83 46.33 -43.23 107.62
CA ASP A 83 45.93 -43.68 106.28
C ASP A 83 45.30 -45.09 106.30
N GLY A 84 45.64 -45.91 107.29
CA GLY A 84 45.17 -47.27 107.49
C GLY A 84 46.23 -48.38 107.34
N HIS A 85 47.50 -48.05 107.06
CA HIS A 85 48.62 -49.01 106.93
C HIS A 85 49.68 -48.82 108.03
N ASP A 86 50.30 -49.91 108.49
CA ASP A 86 51.40 -49.81 109.47
C ASP A 86 52.67 -49.23 108.77
N ASN A 87 53.41 -48.33 109.42
CA ASN A 87 54.64 -47.64 108.93
C ASN A 87 55.73 -48.57 108.35
N ASP A 88 55.77 -49.84 108.78
CA ASP A 88 56.72 -50.87 108.32
C ASP A 88 56.29 -51.50 106.96
N THR A 89 55.09 -51.13 106.47
CA THR A 89 54.45 -51.60 105.23
C THR A 89 53.92 -50.48 104.33
N ASP A 90 53.83 -49.26 104.85
CA ASP A 90 53.50 -48.03 104.13
C ASP A 90 54.69 -47.56 103.26
N ASN A 91 54.43 -47.12 102.02
CA ASN A 91 55.42 -46.60 101.09
C ASN A 91 55.59 -45.05 101.12
N CYS A 92 54.73 -44.32 101.84
CA CYS A 92 54.95 -42.92 102.24
C CYS A 92 54.73 -42.64 103.76
N PRO A 93 55.48 -43.27 104.71
CA PRO A 93 55.27 -43.20 106.19
C PRO A 93 55.31 -41.82 106.85
N GLY A 94 54.27 -41.00 106.65
CA GLY A 94 54.21 -39.59 107.05
C GLY A 94 53.53 -38.64 106.02
N ILE A 95 53.04 -39.15 104.88
CA ILE A 95 52.16 -38.46 103.93
C ILE A 95 50.99 -39.40 103.53
N ALA A 96 50.01 -39.52 104.41
CA ALA A 96 48.84 -40.40 104.31
C ALA A 96 48.32 -40.67 102.89
N ASN A 97 48.53 -41.88 102.39
CA ASN A 97 48.22 -42.30 101.03
C ASN A 97 47.49 -43.66 101.00
N PRO A 98 46.22 -43.75 101.46
CA PRO A 98 45.52 -45.02 101.77
C PRO A 98 45.44 -46.07 100.64
N VAL A 99 45.73 -45.65 99.42
CA VAL A 99 45.75 -46.47 98.20
C VAL A 99 47.08 -47.16 97.93
N GLN A 100 48.18 -46.71 98.56
CA GLN A 100 49.53 -47.30 98.50
C GLN A 100 49.96 -47.58 97.04
N GLN A 101 49.79 -46.57 96.19
CA GLN A 101 50.21 -46.63 94.79
C GLN A 101 51.72 -46.39 94.68
N ASP A 102 52.32 -47.06 93.70
CA ASP A 102 53.75 -47.22 93.44
C ASP A 102 53.83 -47.62 91.95
N ILE A 103 53.95 -46.63 91.05
CA ILE A 103 53.81 -46.84 89.60
C ILE A 103 55.05 -47.53 88.98
N ASP A 104 56.27 -47.13 89.36
CA ASP A 104 57.52 -47.74 88.85
C ASP A 104 57.93 -49.03 89.60
N GLY A 105 57.59 -49.16 90.88
CA GLY A 105 57.94 -50.29 91.75
C GLY A 105 59.23 -50.12 92.57
N ASP A 106 59.75 -48.90 92.76
CA ASP A 106 60.88 -48.57 93.65
C ASP A 106 60.59 -48.98 95.11
N GLY A 107 59.37 -48.71 95.58
CA GLY A 107 58.93 -48.89 96.96
C GLY A 107 58.81 -47.60 97.78
N LEU A 108 58.98 -46.44 97.16
CA LEU A 108 58.27 -45.21 97.52
C LEU A 108 56.83 -45.25 96.96
N GLY A 109 56.01 -44.24 97.26
CA GLY A 109 54.67 -44.12 96.68
C GLY A 109 54.46 -42.83 95.90
N ASP A 110 53.55 -42.85 94.94
CA ASP A 110 53.33 -41.77 93.95
C ASP A 110 53.25 -40.35 94.55
N ILE A 111 52.73 -40.21 95.78
CA ILE A 111 52.55 -38.91 96.46
C ILE A 111 53.82 -38.39 97.16
N CYS A 112 54.84 -39.23 97.32
CA CYS A 112 56.12 -38.89 97.95
C CYS A 112 57.36 -39.16 97.08
N ASP A 113 57.18 -39.70 95.86
CA ASP A 113 58.21 -39.71 94.82
C ASP A 113 58.31 -38.36 94.07
N THR A 114 59.19 -38.31 93.07
CA THR A 114 59.53 -37.18 92.20
C THR A 114 59.92 -37.59 90.77
N ASP A 115 59.86 -38.88 90.45
CA ASP A 115 60.17 -39.54 89.15
C ASP A 115 59.19 -40.74 89.02
N VAL A 116 57.89 -40.45 89.03
CA VAL A 116 56.80 -41.39 89.45
C VAL A 116 56.69 -42.68 88.62
N ASP A 117 57.15 -42.71 87.36
CA ASP A 117 57.19 -43.91 86.52
C ASP A 117 58.60 -44.45 86.22
N GLY A 118 59.63 -43.85 86.84
CA GLY A 118 61.01 -44.35 86.84
C GLY A 118 61.74 -44.24 85.51
N ASP A 119 61.28 -43.39 84.58
CA ASP A 119 61.91 -43.16 83.29
C ASP A 119 63.27 -42.41 83.40
N GLY A 120 63.41 -41.56 84.43
CA GLY A 120 64.59 -40.73 84.69
C GLY A 120 64.42 -39.23 84.42
N ILE A 121 63.23 -38.77 84.03
CA ILE A 121 62.82 -37.37 83.94
C ILE A 121 61.86 -37.04 85.11
N PRO A 122 62.22 -36.12 86.02
CA PRO A 122 61.34 -35.78 87.15
C PRO A 122 60.02 -35.13 86.72
N ASP A 123 58.91 -35.46 87.40
CA ASP A 123 57.51 -35.10 87.05
C ASP A 123 57.29 -33.62 86.70
N LEU A 124 58.08 -32.72 87.28
CA LEU A 124 58.01 -31.26 87.07
C LEU A 124 58.58 -30.80 85.71
N THR A 125 59.15 -31.73 84.95
CA THR A 125 59.83 -31.52 83.66
C THR A 125 59.50 -32.57 82.62
N ASP A 126 58.71 -33.58 82.98
CA ASP A 126 58.23 -34.64 82.12
C ASP A 126 56.93 -34.19 81.39
N ASN A 127 56.81 -34.51 80.10
CA ASN A 127 55.59 -34.31 79.31
C ASN A 127 54.60 -35.49 79.36
N CYS A 128 54.96 -36.61 79.98
CA CYS A 128 54.06 -37.72 80.34
C CYS A 128 54.29 -38.29 81.78
N PRO A 129 54.05 -37.52 82.88
CA PRO A 129 54.40 -37.85 84.29
C PRO A 129 53.80 -39.10 84.98
N ALA A 130 53.35 -40.09 84.21
CA ALA A 130 52.88 -41.40 84.63
C ALA A 130 52.96 -42.47 83.51
N ILE A 131 53.59 -42.18 82.36
CA ILE A 131 53.75 -43.08 81.20
C ILE A 131 55.14 -42.90 80.56
N ALA A 132 56.17 -43.37 81.28
CA ALA A 132 57.58 -43.44 80.94
C ALA A 132 57.94 -43.33 79.44
N ASN A 133 58.42 -42.15 79.02
CA ASN A 133 58.81 -41.80 77.66
C ASN A 133 60.18 -41.08 77.59
N PRO A 134 61.32 -41.80 77.74
CA PRO A 134 62.64 -41.18 77.99
C PRO A 134 63.26 -40.38 76.82
N ASP A 135 62.55 -40.25 75.71
CA ASP A 135 62.90 -39.38 74.59
C ASP A 135 62.07 -38.09 74.51
N GLN A 136 61.00 -37.95 75.33
CA GLN A 136 60.22 -36.72 75.52
C GLN A 136 59.75 -36.12 74.18
N ILE A 137 59.27 -36.98 73.27
CA ILE A 137 58.75 -36.57 71.98
C ILE A 137 57.35 -35.96 72.19
N ASP A 138 57.14 -34.85 71.49
CA ASP A 138 55.96 -33.98 71.47
C ASP A 138 55.89 -33.48 70.02
N SER A 139 54.93 -34.01 69.25
CA SER A 139 54.89 -33.89 67.79
C SER A 139 54.11 -32.66 67.29
N ASP A 140 53.08 -32.19 68.01
CA ASP A 140 52.30 -31.00 67.66
C ASP A 140 52.76 -29.72 68.40
N LEU A 141 53.52 -29.88 69.50
CA LEU A 141 54.04 -28.85 70.40
C LEU A 141 52.99 -28.23 71.34
N ASP A 142 51.94 -29.00 71.71
CA ASP A 142 51.00 -28.72 72.80
C ASP A 142 51.70 -28.64 74.18
N GLY A 143 52.63 -29.56 74.42
CA GLY A 143 53.32 -29.75 75.70
C GLY A 143 52.99 -31.05 76.43
N THR A 144 52.05 -31.83 75.90
CA THR A 144 51.86 -33.27 76.18
C THR A 144 52.84 -34.10 75.33
N GLY A 145 53.19 -35.32 75.75
CA GLY A 145 54.07 -36.19 74.96
C GLY A 145 53.32 -37.25 74.16
N ASP A 146 53.84 -37.61 72.98
CA ASP A 146 53.28 -38.63 72.05
C ASP A 146 52.96 -40.00 72.72
N ALA A 147 53.55 -40.29 73.88
CA ALA A 147 53.34 -41.52 74.64
C ALA A 147 52.08 -41.51 75.54
N CYS A 148 51.56 -40.33 75.85
CA CYS A 148 50.38 -40.13 76.70
C CYS A 148 49.29 -39.26 76.05
N ASP A 149 49.56 -38.65 74.90
CA ASP A 149 48.58 -37.88 74.14
C ASP A 149 47.55 -38.77 73.41
N ALA A 150 46.44 -38.16 72.99
CA ALA A 150 45.25 -38.82 72.46
C ALA A 150 44.55 -38.05 71.32
N ASN A 151 45.14 -36.96 70.84
CA ASN A 151 44.60 -36.01 69.86
C ASN A 151 45.25 -36.10 68.46
N THR A 152 45.85 -37.24 68.10
CA THR A 152 46.60 -37.39 66.85
C THR A 152 45.77 -36.94 65.63
N ASP A 153 46.28 -35.98 64.88
CA ASP A 153 45.81 -35.59 63.54
C ASP A 153 46.80 -36.20 62.52
N SER A 154 46.39 -37.28 61.85
CA SER A 154 47.29 -38.09 61.01
C SER A 154 47.62 -37.48 59.64
N ASP A 155 46.89 -36.46 59.16
CA ASP A 155 47.13 -35.86 57.84
C ASP A 155 47.24 -34.32 57.80
N GLY A 156 46.87 -33.63 58.88
CA GLY A 156 47.15 -32.23 59.16
C GLY A 156 46.03 -31.26 58.80
N ASP A 157 44.77 -31.68 58.89
CA ASP A 157 43.62 -30.85 58.53
C ASP A 157 43.04 -30.03 59.70
N GLY A 158 43.32 -30.43 60.94
CA GLY A 158 42.82 -29.82 62.17
C GLY A 158 41.68 -30.55 62.90
N ILE A 159 41.36 -31.79 62.52
CA ILE A 159 40.43 -32.69 63.23
C ILE A 159 41.18 -33.94 63.74
N ASP A 160 41.03 -34.29 65.03
CA ASP A 160 41.68 -35.47 65.61
C ASP A 160 41.15 -36.78 64.99
N ASP A 161 42.02 -37.77 64.74
CA ASP A 161 41.75 -39.13 64.18
C ASP A 161 40.58 -39.88 64.85
N GLY A 162 40.26 -39.55 66.11
CA GLY A 162 39.19 -40.14 66.90
C GLY A 162 37.81 -39.51 66.69
N THR A 163 37.76 -38.41 65.94
CA THR A 163 36.55 -37.66 65.55
C THR A 163 36.45 -37.42 64.05
N ASP A 164 37.55 -37.49 63.33
CA ASP A 164 37.61 -37.38 61.88
C ASP A 164 36.90 -38.56 61.20
N ASN A 165 36.02 -38.26 60.24
CA ASN A 165 35.36 -39.24 59.38
C ASN A 165 36.18 -39.64 58.13
N CYS A 166 37.35 -39.04 57.91
CA CYS A 166 38.38 -39.49 56.96
C CYS A 166 39.84 -39.42 57.51
N PRO A 167 40.26 -40.19 58.55
CA PRO A 167 41.58 -40.14 59.25
C PRO A 167 42.87 -40.43 58.46
N ALA A 168 42.90 -40.10 57.17
CA ALA A 168 44.02 -40.18 56.24
C ALA A 168 43.78 -39.36 54.94
N VAL A 169 42.68 -38.60 54.82
CA VAL A 169 42.29 -37.80 53.65
C VAL A 169 41.66 -36.45 54.04
N ALA A 170 42.41 -35.60 54.74
CA ALA A 170 42.21 -34.17 55.01
C ALA A 170 40.94 -33.52 54.43
N ASN A 171 39.89 -33.41 55.25
CA ASN A 171 38.53 -33.04 54.85
C ASN A 171 37.78 -32.16 55.88
N ALA A 172 38.46 -31.17 56.49
CA ALA A 172 38.02 -30.34 57.64
C ALA A 172 36.63 -29.66 57.61
N SER A 173 35.83 -29.84 56.56
CA SER A 173 34.38 -29.66 56.58
C SER A 173 33.62 -30.78 57.32
N GLN A 174 34.21 -31.98 57.44
CA GLN A 174 33.62 -33.20 58.00
C GLN A 174 32.26 -33.52 57.37
N LEU A 175 32.13 -33.29 56.06
CA LEU A 175 30.89 -33.55 55.32
C LEU A 175 30.73 -35.05 55.08
N ASP A 176 29.53 -35.53 55.41
CA ASP A 176 29.05 -36.91 55.38
C ASP A 176 27.59 -36.80 54.90
N THR A 177 27.32 -37.16 53.64
CA THR A 177 26.02 -36.92 52.99
C THR A 177 25.00 -38.01 53.33
N ASP A 178 25.36 -39.31 53.24
CA ASP A 178 24.44 -40.42 53.55
C ASP A 178 24.28 -40.70 55.06
N ASN A 179 25.26 -40.28 55.88
CA ASN A 179 25.36 -40.48 57.33
C ASN A 179 25.72 -41.93 57.75
N ASP A 180 26.49 -42.67 56.93
CA ASP A 180 27.13 -43.95 57.29
C ASP A 180 28.25 -43.78 58.34
N GLY A 181 28.96 -42.65 58.30
CA GLY A 181 30.08 -42.32 59.19
C GLY A 181 31.46 -42.22 58.53
N ASN A 182 31.57 -42.47 57.22
CA ASN A 182 32.70 -42.06 56.38
C ASN A 182 32.45 -40.62 55.86
N GLY A 183 33.49 -39.82 55.66
CA GLY A 183 33.35 -38.53 55.00
C GLY A 183 33.38 -38.63 53.47
N ASN A 184 32.71 -37.71 52.76
CA ASN A 184 32.65 -37.68 51.28
C ASN A 184 34.03 -37.57 50.59
N ALA A 185 35.08 -37.25 51.34
CA ALA A 185 36.47 -37.19 50.84
C ALA A 185 37.16 -38.57 50.78
N CYS A 186 36.62 -39.58 51.48
CA CYS A 186 37.18 -40.93 51.55
C CYS A 186 36.14 -42.03 51.25
N ASP A 187 34.85 -41.72 51.22
CA ASP A 187 33.86 -42.63 50.63
C ASP A 187 33.95 -42.70 49.10
N ASN A 188 33.36 -43.77 48.55
CA ASN A 188 33.28 -44.09 47.14
C ASN A 188 31.83 -44.04 46.63
N ASP A 189 30.82 -43.85 47.49
CA ASP A 189 29.38 -43.75 47.23
C ASP A 189 28.83 -42.75 48.28
N SER A 190 28.88 -41.44 48.00
CA SER A 190 28.81 -40.42 49.08
C SER A 190 27.43 -40.21 49.69
N ASP A 191 26.37 -40.57 48.96
CA ASP A 191 24.97 -40.37 49.35
C ASP A 191 24.19 -41.69 49.54
N GLY A 192 24.85 -42.83 49.34
CA GLY A 192 24.37 -44.16 49.70
C GLY A 192 23.32 -44.72 48.74
N ASP A 193 23.28 -44.21 47.50
CA ASP A 193 22.30 -44.61 46.49
C ASP A 193 22.59 -45.99 45.87
N GLY A 194 23.88 -46.38 45.85
CA GLY A 194 24.38 -47.63 45.28
C GLY A 194 25.23 -47.50 44.00
N VAL A 195 25.60 -46.29 43.57
CA VAL A 195 26.50 -46.00 42.44
C VAL A 195 27.82 -45.43 42.97
N ASP A 196 28.96 -45.95 42.48
CA ASP A 196 30.27 -45.41 42.86
C ASP A 196 30.41 -43.97 42.32
N ASN A 197 30.80 -42.98 43.16
CA ASN A 197 31.21 -41.58 42.94
C ASN A 197 32.05 -41.27 41.66
N SER A 198 32.57 -42.31 40.98
CA SER A 198 33.40 -42.24 39.77
C SER A 198 32.67 -42.65 38.48
N SER A 199 31.42 -43.11 38.63
CA SER A 199 30.44 -43.49 37.60
C SER A 199 29.09 -42.81 37.81
N ASP A 200 28.92 -42.15 38.96
CA ASP A 200 27.74 -41.40 39.38
C ASP A 200 27.72 -40.00 38.73
N ASN A 201 26.58 -39.60 38.16
CA ASN A 201 26.35 -38.28 37.60
C ASN A 201 25.83 -37.25 38.63
N CYS A 202 25.37 -37.68 39.81
CA CYS A 202 25.01 -36.83 40.94
C CYS A 202 25.66 -37.24 42.28
N PRO A 203 27.01 -37.20 42.44
CA PRO A 203 27.77 -37.75 43.60
C PRO A 203 27.53 -37.21 45.02
N LEU A 204 26.43 -36.50 45.24
CA LEU A 204 25.99 -35.89 46.50
C LEU A 204 24.44 -35.84 46.64
N THR A 205 23.69 -36.36 45.66
CA THR A 205 22.22 -36.33 45.57
C THR A 205 21.69 -37.61 44.89
N GLY A 206 21.59 -38.70 45.65
CA GLY A 206 21.37 -40.04 45.10
C GLY A 206 20.17 -40.24 44.15
N ASN A 207 20.47 -40.68 42.93
CA ASN A 207 19.59 -41.07 41.83
C ASN A 207 19.92 -42.49 41.30
N PRO A 208 19.43 -43.58 41.94
CA PRO A 208 19.87 -44.96 41.63
C PRO A 208 19.50 -45.50 40.25
N ASP A 209 18.80 -44.70 39.45
CA ASP A 209 18.47 -44.93 38.04
C ASP A 209 19.38 -44.18 37.06
N GLN A 210 20.16 -43.19 37.53
CA GLN A 210 21.15 -42.41 36.78
C GLN A 210 20.55 -41.86 35.48
N GLN A 211 19.45 -41.14 35.63
CA GLN A 211 18.84 -40.38 34.53
C GLN A 211 19.69 -39.13 34.26
N ASP A 212 19.75 -38.81 32.97
CA ASP A 212 20.72 -37.93 32.29
C ASP A 212 20.05 -37.59 30.95
N LEU A 213 19.15 -36.60 30.97
CA LEU A 213 18.22 -36.31 29.87
C LEU A 213 18.94 -35.72 28.64
N ASP A 214 19.81 -34.73 28.83
CA ASP A 214 20.62 -34.06 27.79
C ASP A 214 21.86 -34.87 27.36
N ASN A 215 22.41 -35.69 28.27
CA ASN A 215 23.68 -36.41 28.16
C ASN A 215 24.93 -35.52 28.29
N ASP A 216 24.86 -34.43 29.09
CA ASP A 216 26.01 -33.64 29.58
C ASP A 216 26.95 -34.50 30.45
N GLY A 217 26.37 -35.27 31.38
CA GLY A 217 27.07 -36.07 32.38
C GLY A 217 26.93 -35.58 33.83
N LEU A 218 26.17 -34.52 34.07
CA LEU A 218 25.34 -34.33 35.27
C LEU A 218 24.08 -35.21 35.18
N GLY A 219 23.09 -35.01 36.07
CA GLY A 219 21.86 -35.80 36.07
C GLY A 219 20.67 -35.07 36.66
N ASP A 220 19.46 -35.46 36.24
CA ASP A 220 18.19 -34.75 36.42
C ASP A 220 17.83 -34.32 37.86
N VAL A 221 18.49 -34.87 38.90
CA VAL A 221 18.23 -34.53 40.31
C VAL A 221 19.23 -33.54 40.91
N CYS A 222 20.33 -33.28 40.21
CA CYS A 222 21.41 -32.40 40.66
C CYS A 222 21.83 -31.36 39.61
N ASP A 223 21.30 -31.44 38.39
CA ASP A 223 21.29 -30.32 37.47
C ASP A 223 20.34 -29.20 37.95
N SER A 224 20.31 -28.14 37.16
CA SER A 224 19.47 -26.96 37.30
C SER A 224 18.97 -26.42 35.95
N ASP A 225 19.31 -27.07 34.84
CA ASP A 225 18.97 -26.75 33.44
C ASP A 225 18.80 -28.13 32.73
N THR A 226 17.80 -28.91 33.16
CA THR A 226 17.75 -30.39 33.01
C THR A 226 17.74 -30.92 31.57
N ASP A 227 17.64 -30.06 30.55
CA ASP A 227 17.73 -30.44 29.12
C ASP A 227 18.69 -29.59 28.24
N ASP A 228 19.60 -28.80 28.84
CA ASP A 228 20.61 -27.94 28.18
C ASP A 228 20.02 -26.97 27.13
N ASP A 229 18.85 -26.39 27.42
CA ASP A 229 18.26 -25.31 26.61
C ASP A 229 18.88 -23.93 26.96
N GLY A 230 19.32 -23.76 28.22
CA GLY A 230 19.88 -22.51 28.75
C GLY A 230 18.97 -21.72 29.70
N VAL A 231 17.80 -22.26 30.05
CA VAL A 231 16.85 -21.74 31.04
C VAL A 231 16.77 -22.73 32.21
N SER A 232 16.95 -22.23 33.43
CA SER A 232 16.98 -23.11 34.61
C SER A 232 15.59 -23.57 35.04
N ASP A 233 15.48 -24.81 35.56
CA ASP A 233 14.27 -25.50 36.05
C ASP A 233 13.33 -24.67 36.98
N ASP A 234 13.85 -23.60 37.60
CA ASP A 234 13.09 -22.70 38.49
C ASP A 234 12.44 -21.49 37.79
N GLN A 235 12.71 -21.34 36.49
CA GLN A 235 12.25 -20.29 35.58
C GLN A 235 11.67 -20.87 34.28
N ASP A 236 12.01 -22.11 33.94
CA ASP A 236 11.54 -22.84 32.77
C ASP A 236 10.07 -23.30 32.89
N ASN A 237 9.29 -23.14 31.82
CA ASN A 237 7.91 -23.60 31.68
C ASN A 237 7.76 -25.03 31.08
N CYS A 238 8.85 -25.63 30.57
CA CYS A 238 8.98 -27.06 30.22
C CYS A 238 10.29 -27.74 30.71
N PRO A 239 10.55 -27.88 32.04
CA PRO A 239 11.80 -28.42 32.65
C PRO A 239 12.26 -29.85 32.33
N LEU A 240 11.77 -30.47 31.25
CA LEU A 240 12.08 -31.80 30.74
C LEU A 240 11.95 -31.89 29.20
N VAL A 241 11.72 -30.76 28.50
CA VAL A 241 11.53 -30.66 27.05
C VAL A 241 12.04 -29.29 26.53
N ALA A 242 13.35 -29.16 26.32
CA ALA A 242 14.06 -27.96 25.85
C ALA A 242 13.29 -27.01 24.88
N ASN A 243 13.02 -25.79 25.34
CA ASN A 243 12.35 -24.69 24.63
C ASN A 243 12.92 -23.31 25.02
N ALA A 244 14.16 -23.03 24.62
CA ALA A 244 14.93 -21.84 25.05
C ALA A 244 14.34 -20.46 24.64
N ASP A 245 13.21 -20.43 23.93
CA ASP A 245 12.39 -19.24 23.68
C ASP A 245 11.34 -18.96 24.76
N GLN A 246 11.00 -19.97 25.58
CA GLN A 246 10.03 -19.93 26.67
C GLN A 246 8.65 -19.44 26.21
N THR A 247 8.23 -19.92 25.03
CA THR A 247 6.90 -19.63 24.49
C THR A 247 5.82 -20.24 25.39
N ASP A 248 4.80 -19.43 25.65
CA ASP A 248 3.63 -19.66 26.51
C ASP A 248 2.50 -18.84 25.86
N THR A 249 1.68 -19.48 25.02
CA THR A 249 0.69 -18.79 24.16
C THR A 249 -0.53 -18.31 24.97
N ASP A 250 -1.03 -19.12 25.90
CA ASP A 250 -2.25 -18.82 26.68
C ASP A 250 -1.99 -18.13 28.04
N LEU A 251 -0.73 -18.15 28.51
CA LEU A 251 -0.25 -17.64 29.80
C LEU A 251 -0.68 -18.48 31.02
N ASP A 252 -0.83 -19.81 30.85
CA ASP A 252 -1.01 -20.80 31.92
C ASP A 252 0.23 -20.96 32.81
N SER A 253 1.44 -20.78 32.24
CA SER A 253 2.76 -21.17 32.77
C SER A 253 3.20 -22.62 32.49
N GLN A 254 2.50 -23.34 31.62
CA GLN A 254 3.04 -24.46 30.84
C GLN A 254 3.66 -23.88 29.55
N GLY A 255 4.73 -24.47 29.02
CA GLY A 255 5.27 -24.06 27.72
C GLY A 255 4.70 -24.87 26.55
N ASN A 256 4.60 -24.26 25.38
CA ASN A 256 3.97 -24.86 24.20
C ASN A 256 4.50 -26.26 23.83
N VAL A 257 5.80 -26.52 24.03
CA VAL A 257 6.38 -27.83 23.67
C VAL A 257 6.01 -28.96 24.64
N CYS A 258 5.38 -28.64 25.78
CA CYS A 258 4.96 -29.59 26.80
C CYS A 258 3.50 -29.45 27.28
N ASP A 259 2.72 -28.51 26.72
CA ASP A 259 1.25 -28.56 26.78
C ASP A 259 0.69 -29.54 25.73
N ALA A 260 -0.64 -29.53 25.54
CA ALA A 260 -1.41 -30.29 24.57
C ALA A 260 -2.78 -29.63 24.26
N ASP A 261 -2.91 -28.32 24.50
CA ASP A 261 -4.08 -27.44 24.27
C ASP A 261 -3.54 -25.98 24.24
N ASP A 262 -2.51 -25.73 23.41
CA ASP A 262 -1.55 -24.59 23.46
C ASP A 262 -2.13 -23.17 23.62
N ASP A 263 -3.39 -22.93 23.22
CA ASP A 263 -4.08 -21.63 23.34
C ASP A 263 -5.34 -21.65 24.24
N GLN A 264 -5.60 -22.79 24.88
CA GLN A 264 -6.73 -23.10 25.77
C GLN A 264 -8.14 -22.92 25.16
N ASP A 265 -8.30 -23.06 23.83
CA ASP A 265 -9.63 -23.13 23.17
C ASP A 265 -10.46 -24.35 23.63
N GLY A 266 -9.80 -25.47 23.94
CA GLY A 266 -10.41 -26.76 24.27
C GLY A 266 -10.32 -27.83 23.17
N VAL A 267 -9.53 -27.60 22.11
CA VAL A 267 -9.18 -28.57 21.06
C VAL A 267 -7.67 -28.86 21.14
N PRO A 268 -7.27 -30.08 21.54
CA PRO A 268 -5.85 -30.45 21.60
C PRO A 268 -5.14 -30.41 20.25
N ASP A 269 -3.95 -29.79 20.20
CA ASP A 269 -3.12 -29.49 19.00
C ASP A 269 -2.98 -30.63 17.97
N LEU A 270 -2.96 -31.90 18.41
CA LEU A 270 -2.95 -33.06 17.51
C LEU A 270 -4.22 -33.20 16.62
N GLY A 271 -5.28 -32.46 16.92
CA GLY A 271 -6.53 -32.41 16.18
C GLY A 271 -7.10 -30.99 16.07
N ASP A 272 -6.26 -29.99 16.29
CA ASP A 272 -6.54 -28.57 16.09
C ASP A 272 -5.99 -28.13 14.72
N ASN A 273 -6.74 -27.30 14.00
CA ASN A 273 -6.29 -26.66 12.77
C ASN A 273 -5.66 -25.26 12.98
N CYS A 274 -5.76 -24.69 14.18
CA CYS A 274 -5.07 -23.48 14.62
C CYS A 274 -4.42 -23.57 16.02
N PRO A 275 -3.45 -24.48 16.27
CA PRO A 275 -2.79 -24.71 17.58
C PRO A 275 -2.24 -23.53 18.39
N LEU A 276 -2.27 -22.29 17.88
CA LEU A 276 -1.70 -21.12 18.54
C LEU A 276 -2.67 -19.92 18.56
N ILE A 277 -3.89 -20.06 18.02
CA ILE A 277 -4.88 -18.98 17.88
C ILE A 277 -6.32 -19.52 18.03
N ALA A 278 -6.79 -19.49 19.28
CA ALA A 278 -8.02 -20.11 19.76
C ALA A 278 -9.24 -19.95 18.84
N ASN A 279 -9.70 -21.06 18.24
CA ASN A 279 -10.77 -21.07 17.24
C ASN A 279 -11.85 -22.17 17.46
N PRO A 280 -12.61 -22.21 18.59
CA PRO A 280 -13.35 -23.42 19.05
C PRO A 280 -14.46 -23.99 18.15
N SER A 281 -14.69 -23.37 17.00
CA SER A 281 -15.48 -23.89 15.88
C SER A 281 -14.74 -24.89 14.99
N GLN A 282 -13.40 -24.87 14.93
CA GLN A 282 -12.58 -25.64 13.99
C GLN A 282 -13.11 -25.49 12.55
N LEU A 283 -13.20 -24.23 12.11
CA LEU A 283 -13.65 -23.88 10.78
C LEU A 283 -12.43 -23.76 9.84
N ASP A 284 -12.64 -24.21 8.62
CA ASP A 284 -11.65 -24.56 7.59
C ASP A 284 -12.41 -24.36 6.28
N THR A 285 -12.29 -23.16 5.70
CA THR A 285 -13.19 -22.69 4.64
C THR A 285 -12.79 -23.21 3.26
N ASP A 286 -11.50 -23.33 2.96
CA ASP A 286 -10.98 -23.81 1.67
C ASP A 286 -10.70 -25.34 1.66
N SER A 287 -10.51 -25.95 2.84
CA SER A 287 -10.10 -27.36 3.06
C SER A 287 -8.62 -27.70 2.82
N ASP A 288 -7.70 -26.76 2.99
CA ASP A 288 -6.24 -26.98 3.06
C ASP A 288 -5.83 -27.83 4.29
N GLY A 289 -6.38 -27.49 5.47
CA GLY A 289 -6.09 -28.14 6.75
C GLY A 289 -5.58 -27.23 7.87
N LEU A 290 -5.35 -25.95 7.60
CA LEU A 290 -5.35 -24.85 8.57
C LEU A 290 -6.81 -24.46 8.94
N GLY A 291 -6.99 -23.34 9.64
CA GLY A 291 -8.32 -22.83 9.97
C GLY A 291 -8.42 -21.31 9.92
N ASP A 292 -9.63 -20.80 9.71
CA ASP A 292 -9.94 -19.38 9.42
C ASP A 292 -9.40 -18.34 10.44
N ALA A 293 -8.84 -18.77 11.58
CA ALA A 293 -8.32 -17.91 12.65
C ALA A 293 -6.78 -17.76 12.62
N CYS A 294 -6.08 -18.68 11.97
CA CYS A 294 -4.62 -18.75 11.90
C CYS A 294 -4.08 -18.93 10.49
N ASP A 295 -4.96 -19.30 9.55
CA ASP A 295 -4.68 -19.25 8.14
C ASP A 295 -4.48 -17.77 7.73
N ALA A 296 -3.24 -17.45 7.38
CA ALA A 296 -2.86 -16.18 6.76
C ALA A 296 -2.78 -16.31 5.23
N ASN A 297 -3.11 -17.49 4.71
CA ASN A 297 -3.22 -17.83 3.30
C ASN A 297 -4.69 -18.05 2.95
N THR A 298 -5.58 -17.16 3.43
CA THR A 298 -6.78 -16.88 2.66
C THR A 298 -6.31 -16.46 1.27
N ASP A 299 -6.61 -17.32 0.31
CA ASP A 299 -6.63 -17.05 -1.13
C ASP A 299 -8.11 -16.81 -1.41
N SER A 300 -8.56 -15.56 -1.18
CA SER A 300 -9.98 -15.25 -1.01
C SER A 300 -10.83 -15.46 -2.27
N ASP A 301 -10.21 -15.72 -3.42
CA ASP A 301 -10.89 -16.09 -4.67
C ASP A 301 -10.43 -17.42 -5.34
N GLY A 302 -9.26 -17.97 -4.97
CA GLY A 302 -8.80 -19.30 -5.37
C GLY A 302 -7.79 -19.34 -6.53
N ASP A 303 -6.90 -18.36 -6.61
CA ASP A 303 -5.91 -18.15 -7.67
C ASP A 303 -4.57 -18.89 -7.43
N GLY A 304 -4.19 -19.05 -6.16
CA GLY A 304 -2.91 -19.61 -5.72
C GLY A 304 -1.87 -18.60 -5.19
N ILE A 305 -2.27 -17.36 -4.89
CA ILE A 305 -1.53 -16.32 -4.17
C ILE A 305 -2.29 -15.98 -2.87
N ASP A 306 -1.55 -15.69 -1.80
CA ASP A 306 -2.09 -15.42 -0.46
C ASP A 306 -2.53 -13.93 -0.35
N ASP A 307 -3.70 -13.60 0.24
CA ASP A 307 -4.27 -12.23 0.33
C ASP A 307 -3.28 -11.14 0.79
N ASP A 308 -2.35 -11.49 1.69
CA ASP A 308 -1.33 -10.58 2.28
C ASP A 308 -0.12 -10.32 1.33
N ALA A 309 -0.09 -11.02 0.19
CA ALA A 309 0.92 -10.97 -0.87
C ALA A 309 0.32 -10.77 -2.28
N ASP A 310 -1.00 -10.84 -2.42
CA ASP A 310 -1.78 -10.62 -3.62
C ASP A 310 -2.01 -9.11 -3.87
N ASN A 311 -1.85 -8.66 -5.12
CA ASN A 311 -2.20 -7.30 -5.54
C ASN A 311 -3.68 -7.14 -5.96
N CYS A 312 -4.45 -8.24 -6.04
CA CYS A 312 -5.91 -8.28 -6.15
C CYS A 312 -6.59 -9.31 -5.22
N PRO A 313 -6.56 -9.15 -3.86
CA PRO A 313 -7.03 -10.12 -2.85
C PRO A 313 -8.54 -10.52 -2.85
N MET A 314 -9.25 -10.31 -3.95
CA MET A 314 -10.65 -10.69 -4.18
C MET A 314 -10.94 -10.97 -5.68
N VAL A 315 -9.94 -10.87 -6.59
CA VAL A 315 -10.11 -10.92 -8.07
C VAL A 315 -8.93 -11.61 -8.81
N SER A 316 -8.79 -12.91 -8.59
CA SER A 316 -8.08 -13.96 -9.33
C SER A 316 -7.22 -13.52 -10.53
N ASN A 317 -5.92 -13.36 -10.30
CA ASN A 317 -4.98 -12.79 -11.28
C ASN A 317 -3.57 -13.43 -11.22
N VAL A 318 -3.49 -14.76 -11.37
CA VAL A 318 -2.32 -15.67 -11.12
C VAL A 318 -0.96 -15.25 -11.72
N ASN A 319 -0.92 -14.23 -12.59
CA ASN A 319 0.29 -13.62 -13.10
C ASN A 319 0.88 -12.52 -12.19
N GLN A 320 0.10 -12.00 -11.23
CA GLN A 320 0.40 -10.82 -10.39
C GLN A 320 0.90 -9.65 -11.26
N ALA A 321 0.11 -9.32 -12.28
CA ALA A 321 0.35 -8.15 -13.13
C ALA A 321 0.05 -6.87 -12.35
N ASP A 322 1.04 -5.99 -12.35
CA ASP A 322 1.08 -4.61 -11.84
C ASP A 322 1.95 -3.87 -12.87
N LEU A 323 1.35 -2.93 -13.60
CA LEU A 323 1.90 -2.35 -14.83
C LEU A 323 2.44 -0.92 -14.60
N ASP A 324 1.73 -0.10 -13.83
CA ASP A 324 2.18 1.25 -13.47
C ASP A 324 3.17 1.25 -12.28
N GLY A 325 3.04 0.31 -11.35
CA GLY A 325 3.85 0.17 -10.14
C GLY A 325 3.26 0.76 -8.85
N ASP A 326 1.95 1.05 -8.80
CA ASP A 326 1.21 1.52 -7.62
C ASP A 326 1.16 0.45 -6.51
N GLY A 327 0.86 -0.80 -6.88
CA GLY A 327 0.71 -1.96 -5.99
C GLY A 327 -0.68 -2.60 -5.97
N ILE A 328 -1.66 -2.06 -6.70
CA ILE A 328 -2.88 -2.76 -7.13
C ILE A 328 -2.57 -3.59 -8.39
N GLY A 329 -3.34 -4.64 -8.68
CA GLY A 329 -3.16 -5.46 -9.88
C GLY A 329 -4.13 -5.15 -11.02
N ASN A 330 -3.68 -5.37 -12.27
CA ASN A 330 -4.42 -5.13 -13.52
C ASN A 330 -5.78 -5.87 -13.68
N GLN A 331 -6.27 -6.58 -12.67
CA GLN A 331 -7.56 -7.29 -12.64
C GLN A 331 -8.56 -6.69 -11.65
N CYS A 332 -8.11 -5.80 -10.75
CA CYS A 332 -8.90 -5.13 -9.74
C CYS A 332 -8.60 -3.62 -9.63
N ASP A 333 -7.57 -3.15 -10.34
CA ASP A 333 -7.38 -1.74 -10.64
C ASP A 333 -8.53 -1.20 -11.50
N THR A 334 -8.58 0.12 -11.60
CA THR A 334 -9.51 0.88 -12.43
C THR A 334 -8.81 1.86 -13.37
N ASP A 335 -7.48 2.00 -13.29
CA ASP A 335 -6.61 2.87 -14.11
C ASP A 335 -5.28 2.10 -14.33
N ALA A 336 -5.38 0.92 -14.95
CA ALA A 336 -4.42 -0.18 -14.80
C ALA A 336 -3.01 0.03 -15.40
N ASP A 337 -2.74 1.18 -16.01
CA ASP A 337 -1.40 1.63 -16.40
C ASP A 337 -1.02 3.04 -15.90
N GLY A 338 -1.92 3.68 -15.14
CA GLY A 338 -1.65 4.90 -14.37
C GLY A 338 -1.59 6.19 -15.18
N ASP A 339 -2.25 6.25 -16.34
CA ASP A 339 -2.28 7.44 -17.19
C ASP A 339 -3.34 8.48 -16.76
N GLY A 340 -4.40 8.05 -16.08
CA GLY A 340 -5.51 8.88 -15.63
C GLY A 340 -6.86 8.66 -16.33
N ILE A 341 -6.97 7.74 -17.29
CA ILE A 341 -8.22 7.30 -17.93
C ILE A 341 -8.65 5.93 -17.37
N PRO A 342 -9.89 5.75 -16.89
CA PRO A 342 -10.29 4.46 -16.32
C PRO A 342 -10.46 3.32 -17.35
N ASP A 343 -10.07 2.09 -17.00
CA ASP A 343 -10.11 0.85 -17.81
C ASP A 343 -11.39 0.64 -18.64
N ASN A 344 -12.55 1.08 -18.12
CA ASN A 344 -13.85 0.88 -18.75
C ASN A 344 -14.23 1.99 -19.76
N THR A 345 -13.34 2.96 -19.94
CA THR A 345 -13.45 4.12 -20.84
C THR A 345 -12.16 4.36 -21.65
N ASP A 346 -11.11 3.60 -21.36
CA ASP A 346 -9.82 3.65 -22.02
C ASP A 346 -9.82 2.77 -23.29
N ASN A 347 -9.31 3.31 -24.40
CA ASN A 347 -9.11 2.57 -25.66
C ASN A 347 -7.78 1.78 -25.73
N CYS A 348 -6.88 1.95 -24.76
CA CYS A 348 -5.71 1.11 -24.52
C CYS A 348 -5.48 0.75 -23.02
N PRO A 349 -6.39 -0.02 -22.33
CA PRO A 349 -6.35 -0.34 -20.88
C PRO A 349 -5.11 -1.05 -20.28
N LEU A 350 -4.02 -1.16 -21.05
CA LEU A 350 -2.75 -1.78 -20.69
C LEU A 350 -1.55 -1.07 -21.37
N LEU A 351 -1.70 0.18 -21.87
CA LEU A 351 -0.65 0.96 -22.54
C LEU A 351 -0.88 2.49 -22.60
N ALA A 352 -0.83 3.14 -21.44
CA ALA A 352 -0.81 4.58 -21.14
C ALA A 352 -0.73 5.54 -22.35
N ASN A 353 -1.88 6.06 -22.75
CA ASN A 353 -2.12 6.97 -23.86
C ASN A 353 -3.15 8.07 -23.47
N ALA A 354 -2.82 8.91 -22.48
CA ALA A 354 -3.75 9.85 -21.84
C ALA A 354 -4.31 11.01 -22.73
N ASP A 355 -4.03 10.99 -24.03
CA ASP A 355 -4.70 11.78 -25.06
C ASP A 355 -5.80 11.02 -25.82
N GLN A 356 -5.92 9.70 -25.61
CA GLN A 356 -6.91 8.77 -26.16
C GLN A 356 -7.03 8.87 -27.68
N ALA A 357 -5.87 8.98 -28.35
CA ALA A 357 -5.79 9.02 -29.80
C ALA A 357 -6.24 7.69 -30.41
N ASP A 358 -7.10 7.80 -31.42
CA ASP A 358 -7.80 6.72 -32.14
C ASP A 358 -8.18 7.32 -33.50
N ILE A 359 -7.35 7.07 -34.51
CA ILE A 359 -7.44 7.76 -35.81
C ILE A 359 -8.52 7.16 -36.73
N ASP A 360 -8.76 5.85 -36.69
CA ASP A 360 -9.78 5.18 -37.53
C ASP A 360 -11.15 5.03 -36.85
N SER A 361 -11.22 5.20 -35.52
CA SER A 361 -12.43 5.07 -34.69
C SER A 361 -12.98 3.64 -34.56
N ASP A 362 -12.13 2.62 -34.63
CA ASP A 362 -12.42 1.22 -34.27
C ASP A 362 -12.73 1.04 -32.76
N GLY A 363 -12.11 1.86 -31.90
CA GLY A 363 -12.18 1.77 -30.44
C GLY A 363 -10.92 1.16 -29.78
N GLN A 364 -9.88 0.86 -30.57
CA GLN A 364 -8.52 0.54 -30.13
C GLN A 364 -7.64 1.78 -30.34
N GLY A 365 -6.98 2.29 -29.29
CA GLY A 365 -6.16 3.50 -29.42
C GLY A 365 -4.86 3.30 -30.20
N ASP A 366 -4.38 4.35 -30.89
CA ASP A 366 -3.17 4.38 -31.74
C ASP A 366 -1.93 3.74 -31.07
N SER A 367 -1.84 3.81 -29.74
CA SER A 367 -0.67 3.33 -28.98
C SER A 367 -0.64 1.81 -28.80
N CYS A 368 -1.80 1.14 -28.77
CA CYS A 368 -1.93 -0.30 -28.59
C CYS A 368 -2.39 -1.04 -29.86
N ASP A 369 -2.90 -0.31 -30.85
CA ASP A 369 -3.26 -0.88 -32.14
C ASP A 369 -2.05 -1.29 -33.01
N THR A 370 -2.34 -2.13 -34.01
CA THR A 370 -1.41 -2.64 -35.01
C THR A 370 -1.58 -2.03 -36.40
N ASP A 371 -2.65 -1.30 -36.72
CA ASP A 371 -3.09 -0.89 -38.07
C ASP A 371 -3.82 0.47 -37.98
N SER A 372 -3.14 1.49 -37.42
CA SER A 372 -3.76 2.61 -36.65
C SER A 372 -4.53 3.65 -37.45
N ASP A 373 -4.69 3.48 -38.74
CA ASP A 373 -5.56 4.30 -39.60
C ASP A 373 -6.55 3.45 -40.42
N GLY A 374 -6.59 2.13 -40.19
CA GLY A 374 -7.54 1.21 -40.78
C GLY A 374 -7.31 0.87 -42.26
N ASP A 375 -6.14 1.19 -42.84
CA ASP A 375 -5.83 0.86 -44.25
C ASP A 375 -5.81 -0.65 -44.53
N GLY A 376 -5.42 -1.46 -43.53
CA GLY A 376 -5.23 -2.91 -43.66
C GLY A 376 -3.77 -3.35 -43.72
N THR A 377 -2.84 -2.52 -43.23
CA THR A 377 -1.38 -2.71 -43.30
C THR A 377 -0.74 -2.48 -41.94
N ASP A 378 -0.28 -3.54 -41.27
CA ASP A 378 0.44 -3.47 -39.99
C ASP A 378 1.41 -2.25 -39.93
N ASN A 379 1.31 -1.39 -38.90
CA ASN A 379 2.14 -0.21 -38.53
C ASN A 379 3.68 -0.41 -38.59
N THR A 380 4.15 -1.64 -38.81
CA THR A 380 5.57 -2.03 -38.91
C THR A 380 6.03 -2.38 -40.33
N LEU A 381 5.09 -2.39 -41.27
CA LEU A 381 5.27 -2.59 -42.71
C LEU A 381 4.78 -1.38 -43.51
N ASP A 382 3.80 -0.67 -42.96
CA ASP A 382 3.26 0.59 -43.43
C ASP A 382 4.32 1.71 -43.51
N ASN A 383 4.22 2.55 -44.54
CA ASN A 383 5.03 3.74 -44.78
C ASN A 383 4.34 5.07 -44.38
N CYS A 384 3.04 5.06 -44.01
CA CYS A 384 2.31 6.17 -43.40
C CYS A 384 1.40 5.76 -42.21
N PRO A 385 1.92 5.26 -41.06
CA PRO A 385 1.17 4.62 -39.96
C PRO A 385 0.16 5.46 -39.13
N LEU A 386 -0.38 6.53 -39.70
CA LEU A 386 -1.34 7.49 -39.12
C LEU A 386 -2.17 8.21 -40.24
N VAL A 387 -2.05 7.78 -41.51
CA VAL A 387 -2.64 8.43 -42.72
C VAL A 387 -2.92 7.37 -43.81
N ALA A 388 -4.04 6.67 -43.67
CA ALA A 388 -4.42 5.47 -44.45
C ALA A 388 -4.13 5.55 -45.96
N ASN A 389 -3.27 4.66 -46.46
CA ASN A 389 -2.80 4.67 -47.84
C ASN A 389 -2.61 3.26 -48.43
N ALA A 390 -3.67 2.44 -48.42
CA ALA A 390 -3.67 0.98 -48.68
C ALA A 390 -3.11 0.45 -50.03
N ASP A 391 -2.58 1.31 -50.91
CA ASP A 391 -1.73 0.90 -52.04
C ASP A 391 -0.22 0.93 -51.74
N GLN A 392 0.16 1.54 -50.61
CA GLN A 392 1.51 1.66 -50.05
C GLN A 392 2.49 2.23 -51.08
N THR A 393 2.05 3.31 -51.75
CA THR A 393 2.84 4.11 -52.69
C THR A 393 3.96 4.87 -51.98
N ASP A 394 5.12 4.88 -52.62
CA ASP A 394 6.40 5.47 -52.19
C ASP A 394 7.18 5.80 -53.48
N THR A 395 7.14 7.06 -53.89
CA THR A 395 7.61 7.50 -55.21
C THR A 395 9.14 7.64 -55.27
N ASP A 396 9.79 8.26 -54.28
CA ASP A 396 11.25 8.45 -54.27
C ASP A 396 12.06 7.24 -53.70
N HIS A 397 11.43 6.41 -52.87
CA HIS A 397 11.99 5.27 -52.14
C HIS A 397 12.89 5.62 -50.92
N ASP A 398 12.61 6.73 -50.22
CA ASP A 398 13.11 7.10 -48.89
C ASP A 398 12.56 6.15 -47.79
N GLY A 399 11.26 5.88 -47.83
CA GLY A 399 10.55 5.00 -46.89
C GLY A 399 9.37 5.62 -46.13
N ASN A 400 9.02 6.88 -46.36
CA ASN A 400 7.67 7.40 -46.10
C ASN A 400 6.76 7.07 -47.30
N GLY A 401 5.44 7.23 -47.17
CA GLY A 401 4.49 7.03 -48.27
C GLY A 401 3.99 8.33 -48.90
N ASP A 402 3.51 8.23 -50.13
CA ASP A 402 3.03 9.36 -50.95
C ASP A 402 1.87 10.17 -50.31
N ALA A 403 1.22 9.62 -49.27
CA ALA A 403 0.16 10.26 -48.49
C ALA A 403 0.65 11.09 -47.30
N CYS A 404 1.86 10.83 -46.79
CA CYS A 404 2.42 11.46 -45.60
C CYS A 404 3.82 12.08 -45.78
N ASP A 405 4.46 11.89 -46.94
CA ASP A 405 5.71 12.59 -47.26
C ASP A 405 5.48 14.08 -47.57
N ASP A 406 6.41 14.91 -47.10
CA ASP A 406 6.50 16.35 -47.31
C ASP A 406 7.11 16.71 -48.70
N ASP A 407 7.90 15.81 -49.31
CA ASP A 407 8.78 15.96 -50.51
C ASP A 407 8.69 14.67 -51.36
N ARG A 408 7.49 14.37 -51.91
CA ARG A 408 7.06 13.02 -52.39
C ARG A 408 8.02 12.34 -53.37
N ASP A 409 8.71 13.09 -54.22
CA ASP A 409 9.61 12.55 -55.23
C ASP A 409 11.10 12.82 -54.98
N GLY A 410 11.43 13.41 -53.81
CA GLY A 410 12.78 13.55 -53.29
C GLY A 410 13.67 14.53 -54.06
N ASP A 411 13.09 15.48 -54.80
CA ASP A 411 13.85 16.50 -55.54
C ASP A 411 14.45 17.59 -54.64
N GLY A 412 13.86 17.82 -53.46
CA GLY A 412 14.25 18.83 -52.49
C GLY A 412 13.32 20.05 -52.37
N PHE A 413 12.12 20.02 -52.95
CA PHE A 413 11.04 20.99 -52.76
C PHE A 413 9.82 20.33 -52.09
N ASN A 414 9.22 21.00 -51.11
CA ASN A 414 8.03 20.48 -50.45
C ASN A 414 6.82 20.50 -51.40
N ASN A 415 5.92 19.52 -51.28
CA ASN A 415 4.71 19.36 -52.10
C ASN A 415 3.81 20.61 -52.19
N ASP A 416 3.86 21.54 -51.22
CA ASP A 416 3.12 22.80 -51.20
C ASP A 416 3.84 23.97 -51.93
N THR A 417 5.04 23.72 -52.43
CA THR A 417 5.93 24.67 -53.11
C THR A 417 6.55 24.15 -54.40
N ASP A 418 6.41 22.86 -54.67
CA ASP A 418 6.82 22.18 -55.91
C ASP A 418 5.73 22.32 -56.99
N ASN A 419 6.14 22.60 -58.22
CA ASN A 419 5.26 22.64 -59.38
C ASN A 419 5.10 21.31 -60.14
N CYS A 420 5.79 20.23 -59.72
CA CYS A 420 5.53 18.85 -60.16
C CYS A 420 5.55 17.79 -59.01
N PRO A 421 4.64 17.82 -58.00
CA PRO A 421 4.67 16.98 -56.76
C PRO A 421 4.51 15.45 -56.88
N ALA A 422 5.12 14.85 -57.90
CA ALA A 422 5.16 13.42 -58.24
C ALA A 422 6.22 13.10 -59.33
N ILE A 423 6.92 14.08 -59.90
CA ILE A 423 7.92 13.91 -60.97
C ILE A 423 9.13 14.85 -60.79
N ALA A 424 10.06 14.44 -59.94
CA ALA A 424 11.24 15.20 -59.48
C ALA A 424 11.91 16.11 -60.52
N ASN A 425 11.74 17.43 -60.37
CA ASN A 425 12.00 18.39 -61.45
C ASN A 425 13.11 19.44 -61.17
N ALA A 426 13.63 19.51 -59.92
CA ALA A 426 14.56 20.38 -59.14
C ALA A 426 15.20 21.67 -59.72
N SER A 427 15.06 21.91 -61.01
CA SER A 427 15.06 23.21 -61.67
C SER A 427 13.92 24.10 -61.18
N GLN A 428 12.74 23.52 -60.87
CA GLN A 428 11.47 24.24 -60.73
C GLN A 428 11.28 25.19 -61.92
N ALA A 429 11.26 24.56 -63.11
CA ALA A 429 11.09 25.25 -64.37
C ALA A 429 9.61 25.24 -64.76
N ASP A 430 9.21 26.34 -65.38
CA ASP A 430 7.84 26.79 -65.60
C ASP A 430 7.95 27.88 -66.68
N ALA A 431 7.74 27.54 -67.95
CA ALA A 431 8.03 28.45 -69.07
C ALA A 431 6.87 29.41 -69.41
N ASP A 432 5.62 29.00 -69.20
CA ASP A 432 4.41 29.79 -69.47
C ASP A 432 3.93 30.61 -68.24
N SER A 433 4.21 30.12 -67.01
CA SER A 433 3.75 30.64 -65.71
C SER A 433 2.29 30.35 -65.30
N ASP A 434 1.73 29.18 -65.66
CA ASP A 434 0.43 28.69 -65.16
C ASP A 434 0.49 28.17 -63.70
N GLY A 435 1.55 27.42 -63.36
CA GLY A 435 1.78 26.83 -62.04
C GLY A 435 2.12 25.33 -62.02
N LEU A 436 2.05 24.63 -63.16
CA LEU A 436 2.72 23.35 -63.42
C LEU A 436 4.21 23.59 -63.73
N GLY A 437 4.94 22.56 -64.16
CA GLY A 437 6.33 22.70 -64.58
C GLY A 437 6.74 21.81 -65.74
N ASP A 438 7.80 22.22 -66.46
CA ASP A 438 8.32 21.66 -67.73
C ASP A 438 8.55 20.12 -67.77
N THR A 439 8.37 19.41 -66.65
CA THR A 439 8.65 17.97 -66.47
C THR A 439 7.39 17.14 -66.20
N CYS A 440 6.29 17.77 -65.79
CA CYS A 440 4.98 17.14 -65.55
C CYS A 440 3.86 17.75 -66.40
N ASP A 441 4.12 18.88 -67.05
CA ASP A 441 3.24 19.49 -68.03
C ASP A 441 3.36 18.80 -69.41
N ASP A 442 2.23 18.66 -70.10
CA ASP A 442 2.15 18.11 -71.46
C ASP A 442 2.30 19.21 -72.53
N ASP A 443 2.12 20.51 -72.24
CA ASP A 443 2.25 21.67 -73.15
C ASP A 443 3.06 22.79 -72.45
N SER A 444 4.37 22.57 -72.27
CA SER A 444 5.20 23.32 -71.31
C SER A 444 5.46 24.79 -71.61
N ASP A 445 4.92 25.34 -72.69
CA ASP A 445 4.93 26.79 -72.93
C ASP A 445 3.54 27.39 -73.24
N GLY A 446 2.48 26.58 -73.20
CA GLY A 446 1.09 27.02 -73.22
C GLY A 446 0.62 27.52 -74.59
N ASP A 447 1.12 26.95 -75.68
CA ASP A 447 0.77 27.37 -77.05
C ASP A 447 -0.43 26.62 -77.66
N GLY A 448 -0.78 25.47 -77.08
CA GLY A 448 -1.86 24.59 -77.52
C GLY A 448 -1.39 23.33 -78.26
N VAL A 449 -0.11 22.94 -78.16
CA VAL A 449 0.45 21.75 -78.83
C VAL A 449 1.31 20.93 -77.88
N ASP A 450 0.92 19.67 -77.63
CA ASP A 450 1.64 18.76 -76.75
C ASP A 450 3.17 18.70 -77.06
N ASN A 451 4.02 18.78 -76.03
CA ASN A 451 5.48 18.62 -76.01
C ASN A 451 6.02 17.44 -76.86
N GLY A 452 5.20 16.40 -77.08
CA GLY A 452 5.54 15.22 -77.88
C GLY A 452 5.25 15.32 -79.38
N ALA A 453 4.50 16.35 -79.78
CA ALA A 453 4.17 16.73 -81.16
C ALA A 453 4.83 18.05 -81.58
N ASP A 454 5.09 18.93 -80.62
CA ASP A 454 5.73 20.24 -80.79
C ASP A 454 7.20 20.15 -81.25
N ASN A 455 7.60 21.11 -82.09
CA ASN A 455 8.96 21.30 -82.60
C ASN A 455 9.74 22.44 -81.91
N CYS A 456 9.16 23.17 -80.95
CA CYS A 456 9.84 24.12 -80.06
C CYS A 456 9.46 24.04 -78.54
N PRO A 457 9.58 22.88 -77.82
CA PRO A 457 8.97 22.63 -76.47
C PRO A 457 9.51 23.42 -75.26
N ALA A 458 9.53 24.75 -75.36
CA ALA A 458 9.96 25.77 -74.38
C ALA A 458 9.92 27.22 -74.97
N LEU A 459 9.30 27.45 -76.13
CA LEU A 459 9.14 28.76 -76.75
C LEU A 459 7.91 28.82 -77.70
N PRO A 460 6.78 29.45 -77.29
CA PRO A 460 5.47 29.31 -77.93
C PRO A 460 5.45 29.59 -79.44
N ASN A 461 5.01 28.62 -80.24
CA ASN A 461 5.04 28.69 -81.69
C ASN A 461 3.85 28.06 -82.46
N ALA A 462 2.82 27.52 -81.79
CA ALA A 462 1.44 27.10 -82.12
C ALA A 462 1.05 26.79 -83.58
N SER A 463 1.48 27.62 -84.55
CA SER A 463 1.46 27.29 -85.97
C SER A 463 2.46 26.19 -86.36
N GLN A 464 3.31 25.72 -85.43
CA GLN A 464 4.21 24.56 -85.60
C GLN A 464 5.03 24.63 -86.89
N THR A 465 5.44 25.84 -87.24
CA THR A 465 6.04 26.14 -88.55
C THR A 465 7.49 25.70 -88.55
N ASP A 466 7.83 24.83 -89.50
CA ASP A 466 9.14 24.20 -89.71
C ASP A 466 9.43 24.29 -91.23
N THR A 467 10.11 25.37 -91.62
CA THR A 467 10.22 25.81 -93.01
C THR A 467 11.17 24.95 -93.86
N ASP A 468 12.20 24.33 -93.26
CA ASP A 468 13.14 23.45 -93.95
C ASP A 468 12.82 21.94 -93.81
N SER A 469 12.06 21.57 -92.78
CA SER A 469 11.73 20.19 -92.35
C SER A 469 12.89 19.41 -91.68
N ASP A 470 13.75 20.08 -90.90
CA ASP A 470 14.72 19.48 -89.96
C ASP A 470 14.03 18.82 -88.76
N GLY A 471 13.00 19.49 -88.21
CA GLY A 471 12.29 19.11 -86.99
C GLY A 471 12.55 20.02 -85.79
N LEU A 472 13.12 21.21 -86.00
CA LEU A 472 12.99 22.38 -85.13
C LEU A 472 11.99 23.34 -85.79
N GLY A 473 11.23 24.10 -85.01
CA GLY A 473 10.37 25.15 -85.56
C GLY A 473 11.11 26.48 -85.80
N ASP A 474 10.60 27.28 -86.74
CA ASP A 474 11.07 28.64 -87.10
C ASP A 474 11.16 29.62 -85.91
N ALA A 475 10.55 29.29 -84.76
CA ALA A 475 10.63 30.08 -83.53
C ALA A 475 11.89 29.78 -82.69
N CYS A 476 12.46 28.56 -82.81
CA CYS A 476 13.57 28.07 -82.01
C CYS A 476 14.80 27.63 -82.82
N ASP A 477 14.73 27.58 -84.15
CA ASP A 477 15.91 27.49 -85.03
C ASP A 477 16.71 28.82 -85.04
N ASP A 478 17.99 28.73 -85.39
CA ASP A 478 18.89 29.85 -85.71
C ASP A 478 18.96 30.13 -87.24
N ASP A 479 18.59 29.19 -88.15
CA ASP A 479 18.85 29.20 -89.62
C ASP A 479 17.66 28.55 -90.40
N SER A 480 16.45 29.12 -90.29
CA SER A 480 15.12 28.50 -90.56
C SER A 480 14.84 27.98 -92.00
N ASP A 481 15.78 28.09 -92.94
CA ASP A 481 15.65 27.53 -94.30
C ASP A 481 16.87 26.73 -94.82
N ASP A 482 17.79 26.34 -93.92
CA ASP A 482 19.07 25.60 -94.14
C ASP A 482 19.88 26.09 -95.37
N ASP A 483 19.79 27.39 -95.68
CA ASP A 483 20.69 28.11 -96.58
C ASP A 483 22.14 28.11 -96.04
N GLY A 484 22.26 28.23 -94.71
CA GLY A 484 23.51 28.35 -93.96
C GLY A 484 23.84 29.81 -93.64
N ILE A 485 22.81 30.64 -93.45
CA ILE A 485 22.86 32.06 -93.10
C ILE A 485 21.76 32.33 -92.05
N ALA A 486 22.13 32.15 -90.78
CA ALA A 486 21.25 32.40 -89.64
C ALA A 486 20.39 33.69 -89.74
N ASP A 487 19.10 33.56 -89.42
CA ASP A 487 17.99 34.49 -89.70
C ASP A 487 18.29 35.96 -89.37
N GLY A 488 18.99 36.21 -88.26
CA GLY A 488 19.36 37.55 -87.80
C GLY A 488 20.39 38.30 -88.67
N ASP A 489 21.03 37.61 -89.61
CA ASP A 489 21.90 38.17 -90.65
C ASP A 489 21.32 37.95 -92.09
N ASP A 490 20.17 37.28 -92.25
CA ASP A 490 19.55 36.94 -93.54
C ASP A 490 18.58 38.01 -94.08
N ASN A 491 18.28 37.97 -95.39
CA ASN A 491 17.39 38.89 -96.10
C ASN A 491 16.18 38.26 -96.81
N CYS A 492 16.00 36.93 -96.73
CA CYS A 492 14.73 36.22 -96.86
C CYS A 492 14.71 34.98 -95.92
N PRO A 493 14.64 35.12 -94.59
CA PRO A 493 14.88 34.03 -93.61
C PRO A 493 14.02 32.75 -93.71
N ALA A 494 13.02 32.71 -94.59
CA ALA A 494 12.13 31.57 -94.80
C ALA A 494 12.06 31.14 -96.28
N ILE A 495 13.00 31.59 -97.14
CA ILE A 495 13.06 31.26 -98.57
C ILE A 495 14.53 31.16 -99.02
N SER A 496 15.11 29.98 -98.80
CA SER A 496 16.53 29.63 -99.02
C SER A 496 17.13 30.27 -100.28
N ASN A 497 18.02 31.25 -100.09
CA ASN A 497 18.51 32.13 -101.15
C ASN A 497 20.04 32.17 -101.46
N PRO A 498 20.94 31.19 -101.12
CA PRO A 498 22.33 31.31 -100.57
C PRO A 498 23.36 32.29 -101.17
N THR A 499 22.88 33.41 -101.63
CA THR A 499 23.55 34.43 -102.41
C THR A 499 23.20 35.83 -101.91
N GLN A 500 22.17 35.95 -101.05
CA GLN A 500 21.77 37.20 -100.38
C GLN A 500 21.67 38.35 -101.39
N LEU A 501 20.91 38.10 -102.46
CA LEU A 501 20.85 38.97 -103.62
C LEU A 501 19.65 39.91 -103.50
N ASP A 502 19.92 41.14 -103.10
CA ASP A 502 19.01 42.28 -103.21
C ASP A 502 19.38 43.12 -104.46
N THR A 503 18.49 43.19 -105.46
CA THR A 503 18.69 43.94 -106.71
C THR A 503 18.29 45.42 -106.62
N ASP A 504 17.33 45.78 -105.77
CA ASP A 504 16.69 47.10 -105.71
C ASP A 504 17.37 48.02 -104.67
N GLY A 505 17.69 47.45 -103.50
CA GLY A 505 18.43 48.08 -102.42
C GLY A 505 17.62 48.42 -101.16
N ASP A 506 16.46 47.79 -100.94
CA ASP A 506 15.52 48.18 -99.87
C ASP A 506 15.71 47.44 -98.54
N GLY A 507 16.06 46.15 -98.60
CA GLY A 507 16.31 45.29 -97.44
C GLY A 507 15.91 43.83 -97.66
N SER A 508 14.95 43.55 -98.54
CA SER A 508 14.51 42.18 -98.86
C SER A 508 15.34 41.57 -100.00
N GLY A 509 15.45 40.25 -100.05
CA GLY A 509 16.09 39.53 -101.16
C GLY A 509 15.19 39.34 -102.38
N ASP A 510 15.80 39.19 -103.57
CA ASP A 510 15.16 38.88 -104.87
C ASP A 510 14.30 37.59 -104.84
N ALA A 511 14.38 36.79 -103.78
CA ALA A 511 13.59 35.57 -103.57
C ALA A 511 12.25 35.81 -102.83
N CYS A 512 12.11 36.93 -102.13
CA CYS A 512 10.95 37.28 -101.30
C CYS A 512 10.36 38.69 -101.57
N ASP A 513 10.81 39.40 -102.61
CA ASP A 513 10.21 40.65 -103.11
C ASP A 513 9.03 40.38 -104.07
N THR A 514 7.81 40.76 -103.66
CA THR A 514 6.53 40.39 -104.31
C THR A 514 5.85 41.53 -105.10
N LEU A 515 6.53 42.65 -105.39
CA LEU A 515 5.89 43.90 -105.86
C LEU A 515 5.39 43.94 -107.33
N THR A 516 4.45 43.06 -107.70
CA THR A 516 3.68 43.12 -108.97
C THR A 516 2.17 43.07 -108.70
N ASP A 517 1.40 44.03 -109.21
CA ASP A 517 -0.06 44.21 -109.01
C ASP A 517 -0.81 44.22 -110.36
N SER A 518 -1.73 43.27 -110.58
CA SER A 518 -2.58 43.15 -111.77
C SER A 518 -3.98 43.74 -111.61
N ASP A 519 -4.55 43.70 -110.41
CA ASP A 519 -5.96 44.02 -110.13
C ASP A 519 -6.18 45.52 -109.81
N ASN A 520 -5.25 46.12 -109.05
CA ASN A 520 -5.19 47.51 -108.59
C ASN A 520 -6.07 47.84 -107.36
N ASP A 521 -6.29 46.88 -106.46
CA ASP A 521 -6.97 47.09 -105.17
C ASP A 521 -6.04 47.73 -104.11
N GLY A 522 -4.78 47.31 -104.08
CA GLY A 522 -3.74 47.72 -103.14
C GLY A 522 -2.65 46.67 -102.89
N LEU A 523 -2.86 45.41 -103.29
CA LEU A 523 -1.98 44.26 -103.03
C LEU A 523 -1.25 43.78 -104.30
N GLY A 524 -0.37 42.78 -104.16
CA GLY A 524 0.37 42.19 -105.27
C GLY A 524 -0.18 40.81 -105.65
N ASP A 525 0.00 40.38 -106.90
CA ASP A 525 -0.48 39.10 -107.47
C ASP A 525 -0.02 37.86 -106.68
N ASP A 526 1.13 37.95 -105.99
CA ASP A 526 1.70 36.90 -105.15
C ASP A 526 1.32 37.08 -103.65
N SER A 527 0.36 37.97 -103.36
CA SER A 527 -0.15 38.36 -102.02
C SER A 527 -1.60 38.88 -102.11
N ASP A 528 -2.35 38.37 -103.08
CA ASP A 528 -3.75 38.66 -103.38
C ASP A 528 -4.45 37.31 -103.59
N ASN A 529 -5.35 36.91 -102.71
CA ASN A 529 -6.11 35.64 -102.81
C ASN A 529 -7.30 35.70 -103.77
N CYS A 530 -7.61 36.86 -104.36
CA CYS A 530 -8.41 36.94 -105.59
C CYS A 530 -7.70 37.80 -106.66
N PRO A 531 -6.58 37.34 -107.31
CA PRO A 531 -5.69 38.09 -108.21
C PRO A 531 -6.29 38.85 -109.41
N GLN A 532 -7.61 38.81 -109.60
CA GLN A 532 -8.38 39.38 -110.70
C GLN A 532 -9.73 40.01 -110.24
N VAL A 533 -10.02 40.06 -108.92
CA VAL A 533 -11.33 40.45 -108.34
C VAL A 533 -11.21 41.27 -107.03
N SER A 534 -10.42 42.35 -107.03
CA SER A 534 -10.37 43.46 -106.05
C SER A 534 -11.05 43.25 -104.69
N ASN A 535 -10.38 42.56 -103.77
CA ASN A 535 -10.78 42.31 -102.38
C ASN A 535 -9.66 42.78 -101.42
N ALA A 536 -9.53 44.10 -101.25
CA ALA A 536 -8.48 44.72 -100.40
C ALA A 536 -8.64 44.47 -98.88
N ASP A 537 -9.61 43.64 -98.51
CA ASP A 537 -9.86 43.04 -97.21
C ASP A 537 -9.32 41.60 -97.09
N GLN A 538 -9.11 40.90 -98.21
CA GLN A 538 -8.51 39.55 -98.31
C GLN A 538 -9.20 38.47 -97.46
N ALA A 539 -10.50 38.62 -97.19
CA ALA A 539 -11.29 37.58 -96.54
C ALA A 539 -11.24 36.28 -97.36
N ASP A 540 -10.94 35.18 -96.66
CA ASP A 540 -10.54 33.86 -97.16
C ASP A 540 -10.80 32.90 -96.00
N ASN A 541 -12.06 32.50 -95.87
CA ASN A 541 -12.61 32.04 -94.61
C ASN A 541 -12.22 30.59 -94.24
N ASP A 542 -11.96 29.72 -95.23
CA ASP A 542 -11.32 28.41 -95.05
C ASP A 542 -9.79 28.44 -95.13
N ASN A 543 -9.19 29.51 -95.65
CA ASN A 543 -7.76 29.64 -95.94
C ASN A 543 -7.25 28.66 -97.03
N ASP A 544 -8.12 28.26 -97.98
CA ASP A 544 -7.76 27.53 -99.22
C ASP A 544 -6.77 28.34 -100.10
N GLY A 545 -6.79 29.66 -99.96
CA GLY A 545 -6.04 30.61 -100.79
C GLY A 545 -6.86 31.21 -101.94
N SER A 546 -8.19 31.11 -101.84
CA SER A 546 -9.19 31.58 -102.80
C SER A 546 -10.23 32.41 -102.03
N GLY A 547 -10.05 33.73 -101.99
CA GLY A 547 -10.82 34.59 -101.09
C GLY A 547 -12.34 34.58 -101.33
N ASP A 548 -13.13 34.88 -100.30
CA ASP A 548 -14.60 34.85 -100.21
C ASP A 548 -15.36 35.48 -101.40
N VAL A 549 -14.72 36.41 -102.10
CA VAL A 549 -15.28 37.20 -103.20
C VAL A 549 -15.10 36.50 -104.56
N CYS A 550 -14.19 35.53 -104.65
CA CYS A 550 -13.93 34.73 -105.84
C CYS A 550 -14.24 33.23 -105.70
N ASP A 551 -14.42 32.70 -104.49
CA ASP A 551 -14.83 31.30 -104.29
C ASP A 551 -16.36 31.06 -104.33
N THR A 552 -16.75 29.86 -103.91
CA THR A 552 -18.03 29.18 -104.12
C THR A 552 -18.47 28.30 -102.95
N ASP A 553 -17.56 27.98 -102.03
CA ASP A 553 -17.68 27.01 -100.91
C ASP A 553 -16.74 27.54 -99.79
N ASN A 554 -17.11 28.67 -99.16
CA ASN A 554 -16.19 29.58 -98.43
C ASN A 554 -15.63 29.03 -97.10
N ASP A 555 -16.15 27.92 -96.61
CA ASP A 555 -15.61 27.18 -95.47
C ASP A 555 -15.19 25.73 -95.85
N ASN A 556 -15.24 25.42 -97.16
CA ASN A 556 -14.89 24.14 -97.77
C ASN A 556 -15.62 22.89 -97.18
N ASP A 557 -16.80 23.05 -96.58
CA ASP A 557 -17.58 21.93 -96.03
C ASP A 557 -18.13 20.98 -97.12
N GLY A 558 -18.27 21.48 -98.35
CA GLY A 558 -18.78 20.77 -99.52
C GLY A 558 -20.22 21.12 -99.94
N ILE A 559 -20.82 22.18 -99.39
CA ILE A 559 -22.14 22.73 -99.73
C ILE A 559 -21.97 24.14 -100.34
N ASP A 560 -22.21 24.30 -101.66
CA ASP A 560 -22.14 25.60 -102.35
C ASP A 560 -22.84 26.73 -101.54
N ASN A 561 -22.17 27.89 -101.34
CA ASN A 561 -22.65 29.07 -100.55
C ASN A 561 -24.09 29.57 -100.86
N ASP A 562 -24.62 29.23 -102.04
CA ASP A 562 -25.95 29.61 -102.54
C ASP A 562 -27.06 28.64 -102.03
N THR A 563 -26.67 27.62 -101.25
CA THR A 563 -27.52 26.55 -100.68
C THR A 563 -27.31 26.27 -99.19
N ASP A 564 -26.15 26.63 -98.67
CA ASP A 564 -25.76 26.47 -97.27
C ASP A 564 -26.57 27.38 -96.30
N ASN A 565 -26.79 26.91 -95.07
CA ASN A 565 -27.36 27.68 -93.96
C ASN A 565 -26.30 28.37 -93.06
N CYS A 566 -25.02 28.01 -93.16
CA CYS A 566 -23.89 28.70 -92.52
C CYS A 566 -22.71 29.02 -93.47
N PRO A 567 -22.85 29.90 -94.50
CA PRO A 567 -21.88 30.12 -95.60
C PRO A 567 -20.49 30.71 -95.27
N LEU A 568 -20.06 30.62 -94.01
CA LEU A 568 -18.77 31.01 -93.45
C LEU A 568 -18.38 30.12 -92.23
N THR A 569 -19.13 29.06 -91.89
CA THR A 569 -18.85 28.18 -90.75
C THR A 569 -19.23 26.73 -91.06
N SER A 570 -18.25 25.96 -91.56
CA SER A 570 -18.40 24.60 -92.11
C SER A 570 -19.30 23.69 -91.26
N ASN A 571 -20.47 23.32 -91.79
CA ASN A 571 -21.49 22.52 -91.09
C ASN A 571 -22.16 21.47 -92.01
N ALA A 572 -21.38 20.52 -92.51
CA ALA A 572 -21.78 19.60 -93.59
C ALA A 572 -22.93 18.61 -93.26
N ASP A 573 -23.50 18.65 -92.04
CA ASP A 573 -24.75 17.98 -91.69
C ASP A 573 -26.00 18.85 -91.91
N GLN A 574 -25.83 20.17 -92.02
CA GLN A 574 -26.84 21.21 -92.20
C GLN A 574 -27.95 21.12 -91.14
N LEU A 575 -27.55 20.95 -89.88
CA LEU A 575 -28.46 21.03 -88.74
C LEU A 575 -28.99 22.46 -88.54
N ASP A 576 -30.26 22.52 -88.15
CA ASP A 576 -31.13 23.70 -88.08
C ASP A 576 -32.24 23.32 -87.07
N THR A 577 -31.98 23.53 -85.77
CA THR A 577 -32.81 23.00 -84.66
C THR A 577 -34.17 23.71 -84.56
N ASP A 578 -34.21 25.04 -84.59
CA ASP A 578 -35.48 25.80 -84.52
C ASP A 578 -36.25 25.88 -85.87
N SER A 579 -35.55 25.74 -87.01
CA SER A 579 -36.04 25.93 -88.39
C SER A 579 -36.26 27.39 -88.86
N ASP A 580 -35.47 28.36 -88.39
CA ASP A 580 -35.32 29.73 -88.92
C ASP A 580 -34.71 29.71 -90.34
N GLY A 581 -33.61 28.96 -90.49
CA GLY A 581 -32.81 28.86 -91.71
C GLY A 581 -31.40 29.44 -91.63
N LEU A 582 -30.91 29.81 -90.44
CA LEU A 582 -29.50 29.64 -90.08
C LEU A 582 -29.24 28.13 -89.79
N GLY A 583 -28.04 27.80 -89.34
CA GLY A 583 -27.71 26.47 -88.82
C GLY A 583 -26.98 26.56 -87.49
N ASN A 584 -27.02 25.49 -86.70
CA ASN A 584 -26.52 25.49 -85.32
C ASN A 584 -25.01 25.82 -85.17
N ALA A 585 -24.26 25.87 -86.27
CA ALA A 585 -22.84 26.27 -86.27
C ALA A 585 -22.64 27.80 -86.45
N CYS A 586 -23.71 28.55 -86.73
CA CYS A 586 -23.68 29.99 -87.00
C CYS A 586 -24.95 30.73 -86.56
N ASP A 587 -25.85 30.07 -85.84
CA ASP A 587 -26.88 30.73 -85.04
C ASP A 587 -26.29 31.08 -83.67
N ASP A 588 -26.80 32.15 -83.06
CA ASP A 588 -26.40 32.60 -81.72
C ASP A 588 -27.41 32.10 -80.64
N ASP A 589 -28.55 31.49 -81.04
CA ASP A 589 -29.73 31.12 -80.21
C ASP A 589 -30.38 29.85 -80.84
N SER A 590 -29.64 28.74 -80.86
CA SER A 590 -29.82 27.56 -81.75
C SER A 590 -31.19 26.85 -81.68
N ASP A 591 -31.95 27.01 -80.60
CA ASP A 591 -33.33 26.49 -80.47
C ASP A 591 -34.41 27.56 -80.29
N ALA A 592 -34.02 28.83 -80.34
CA ALA A 592 -34.86 30.03 -80.30
C ALA A 592 -35.71 30.21 -79.03
N ASP A 593 -35.21 29.79 -77.87
CA ASP A 593 -35.82 30.14 -76.57
C ASP A 593 -35.63 31.61 -76.18
N GLY A 594 -34.51 32.22 -76.64
CA GLY A 594 -34.11 33.59 -76.32
C GLY A 594 -32.88 33.71 -75.42
N THR A 595 -32.21 32.61 -75.11
CA THR A 595 -30.92 32.53 -74.42
C THR A 595 -29.82 32.22 -75.43
N PRO A 596 -28.72 33.00 -75.51
CA PRO A 596 -27.68 32.72 -76.49
C PRO A 596 -26.81 31.53 -76.13
N ASP A 597 -26.42 30.71 -77.11
CA ASP A 597 -25.61 29.48 -76.96
C ASP A 597 -24.33 29.67 -76.11
N GLU A 598 -23.69 30.85 -76.15
CA GLU A 598 -22.51 31.18 -75.30
C GLU A 598 -22.83 31.30 -73.79
N SER A 599 -24.10 31.17 -73.43
CA SER A 599 -24.66 31.40 -72.09
C SER A 599 -25.89 30.54 -71.81
N ASP A 600 -26.11 29.52 -72.63
CA ASP A 600 -27.20 28.56 -72.51
C ASP A 600 -26.63 27.22 -72.00
N ASN A 601 -27.18 26.67 -70.93
CA ASN A 601 -26.76 25.39 -70.37
C ASN A 601 -27.42 24.17 -71.06
N CYS A 602 -28.40 24.39 -71.94
CA CYS A 602 -28.94 23.38 -72.87
C CYS A 602 -29.12 23.94 -74.31
N PRO A 603 -28.05 24.32 -75.06
CA PRO A 603 -28.12 25.02 -76.36
C PRO A 603 -28.88 24.36 -77.53
N LEU A 604 -29.54 23.23 -77.30
CA LEU A 604 -30.32 22.48 -78.28
C LEU A 604 -31.71 22.03 -77.74
N ILE A 605 -32.08 22.39 -76.49
CA ILE A 605 -33.28 21.93 -75.76
C ILE A 605 -33.94 23.05 -74.90
N ALA A 606 -34.27 24.17 -75.53
CA ALA A 606 -35.12 25.29 -75.11
C ALA A 606 -35.65 25.26 -73.65
N ASN A 607 -34.88 25.84 -72.74
CA ASN A 607 -35.06 25.85 -71.29
C ASN A 607 -34.95 27.27 -70.69
N ALA A 608 -35.69 28.24 -71.24
CA ALA A 608 -35.56 29.70 -71.01
C ALA A 608 -35.70 30.24 -69.55
N ASP A 609 -35.79 29.37 -68.54
CA ASP A 609 -35.54 29.68 -67.13
C ASP A 609 -34.07 29.50 -66.71
N GLN A 610 -33.27 28.76 -67.50
CA GLN A 610 -31.87 28.38 -67.27
C GLN A 610 -31.68 27.79 -65.87
N HIS A 611 -32.47 26.73 -65.62
CA HIS A 611 -32.34 25.92 -64.41
C HIS A 611 -31.33 24.80 -64.64
N ASP A 612 -30.78 24.40 -63.52
CA ASP A 612 -29.43 23.92 -63.22
C ASP A 612 -29.52 23.69 -61.70
N THR A 613 -29.29 22.48 -61.25
CA THR A 613 -29.70 22.03 -59.91
C THR A 613 -28.50 21.57 -59.07
N ASP A 614 -27.53 20.90 -59.67
CA ASP A 614 -26.18 20.64 -59.14
C ASP A 614 -25.19 21.82 -59.31
N SER A 615 -25.33 22.63 -60.36
CA SER A 615 -24.33 23.61 -60.84
C SER A 615 -23.09 23.01 -61.53
N ASP A 616 -23.21 21.89 -62.24
CA ASP A 616 -22.15 21.34 -63.11
C ASP A 616 -21.90 22.21 -64.36
N GLY A 617 -22.97 22.83 -64.89
CA GLY A 617 -22.96 23.71 -66.07
C GLY A 617 -23.83 23.24 -67.24
N LEU A 618 -24.45 22.07 -67.15
CA LEU A 618 -25.58 21.62 -67.96
C LEU A 618 -26.89 22.12 -67.33
N GLY A 619 -28.03 21.83 -67.96
CA GLY A 619 -29.34 22.26 -67.45
C GLY A 619 -30.35 21.12 -67.35
N ASP A 620 -31.34 21.29 -66.46
CA ASP A 620 -32.32 20.27 -66.08
C ASP A 620 -32.97 19.53 -67.28
N LEU A 621 -33.12 20.19 -68.43
CA LEU A 621 -33.80 19.64 -69.62
C LEU A 621 -32.90 18.84 -70.57
N CYS A 622 -31.58 18.96 -70.44
CA CYS A 622 -30.60 18.22 -71.22
C CYS A 622 -29.78 17.24 -70.38
N ASP A 623 -29.77 17.39 -69.06
CA ASP A 623 -29.08 16.48 -68.16
C ASP A 623 -29.76 15.09 -68.02
N ASN A 624 -28.97 14.10 -67.61
CA ASN A 624 -29.41 12.74 -67.28
C ASN A 624 -29.34 12.37 -65.79
N ASP A 625 -28.77 13.22 -64.93
CA ASP A 625 -28.44 13.01 -63.50
C ASP A 625 -28.49 14.39 -62.78
N GLN A 626 -29.68 15.03 -62.72
CA GLN A 626 -29.91 16.50 -62.47
C GLN A 626 -29.37 17.06 -61.13
N ASP A 627 -28.83 16.24 -60.25
CA ASP A 627 -28.25 16.70 -58.98
C ASP A 627 -26.88 16.03 -58.68
N ASP A 628 -26.26 15.44 -59.70
CA ASP A 628 -24.93 14.82 -59.73
C ASP A 628 -24.67 13.82 -58.57
N ASP A 629 -25.71 13.11 -58.12
CA ASP A 629 -25.61 12.06 -57.09
C ASP A 629 -25.06 10.72 -57.63
N GLY A 630 -25.15 10.54 -58.97
CA GLY A 630 -24.68 9.37 -59.69
C GLY A 630 -25.77 8.34 -60.03
N VAL A 631 -27.05 8.70 -59.90
CA VAL A 631 -28.20 7.86 -60.21
C VAL A 631 -29.08 8.54 -61.27
N GLU A 632 -28.89 8.15 -62.54
CA GLU A 632 -29.70 8.62 -63.70
C GLU A 632 -31.18 8.91 -63.34
N ASN A 633 -31.68 10.11 -63.70
CA ASN A 633 -33.03 10.69 -63.51
C ASN A 633 -34.27 9.78 -63.69
N SER A 634 -34.08 8.57 -64.23
CA SER A 634 -35.11 7.56 -64.52
C SER A 634 -35.07 6.32 -63.61
N ALA A 635 -34.05 6.21 -62.77
CA ALA A 635 -33.85 5.20 -61.74
C ALA A 635 -33.96 5.77 -60.32
N ASP A 636 -33.64 7.04 -60.16
CA ASP A 636 -33.64 7.82 -58.93
C ASP A 636 -35.06 8.10 -58.36
N ASN A 637 -35.13 8.18 -57.03
CA ASN A 637 -36.32 8.50 -56.23
C ASN A 637 -36.42 9.96 -55.75
N CYS A 638 -35.40 10.81 -55.94
CA CYS A 638 -35.42 12.26 -55.72
C CYS A 638 -34.75 13.12 -56.84
N PRO A 639 -35.27 13.17 -58.11
CA PRO A 639 -34.56 13.74 -59.28
C PRO A 639 -34.41 15.26 -59.37
N TRP A 640 -34.00 15.88 -58.26
CA TRP A 640 -33.74 17.30 -58.01
C TRP A 640 -33.21 17.56 -56.57
N ILE A 641 -32.85 16.54 -55.77
CA ILE A 641 -32.20 16.63 -54.45
C ILE A 641 -31.26 15.42 -54.24
N ALA A 642 -29.97 15.61 -54.52
CA ALA A 642 -28.92 14.58 -54.47
C ALA A 642 -28.99 13.68 -53.22
N ASN A 643 -29.23 12.38 -53.42
CA ASN A 643 -29.44 11.42 -52.35
C ASN A 643 -28.89 10.02 -52.67
N ALA A 644 -27.61 9.92 -53.07
CA ALA A 644 -26.96 8.74 -53.67
C ALA A 644 -27.07 7.40 -52.90
N ASN A 645 -27.57 7.40 -51.67
CA ASN A 645 -27.95 6.20 -50.93
C ASN A 645 -29.29 5.58 -51.39
N GLN A 646 -30.12 6.34 -52.11
CA GLN A 646 -31.46 5.99 -52.61
C GLN A 646 -32.37 5.42 -51.52
N SER A 647 -32.34 6.05 -50.34
CA SER A 647 -33.17 5.68 -49.19
C SER A 647 -34.65 6.03 -49.43
N ASP A 648 -35.54 5.16 -48.94
CA ASP A 648 -36.99 5.09 -49.18
C ASP A 648 -37.61 4.26 -48.03
N VAL A 649 -37.66 4.86 -46.84
CA VAL A 649 -37.91 4.15 -45.55
C VAL A 649 -39.27 3.46 -45.51
N ASP A 650 -40.32 4.09 -46.02
CA ASP A 650 -41.67 3.51 -46.09
C ASP A 650 -41.95 2.65 -47.35
N SER A 651 -41.12 2.79 -48.39
CA SER A 651 -41.29 2.19 -49.72
C SER A 651 -42.49 2.71 -50.54
N ASP A 652 -42.84 4.00 -50.43
CA ASP A 652 -43.73 4.74 -51.35
C ASP A 652 -43.13 4.83 -52.76
N GLY A 653 -41.81 5.04 -52.83
CA GLY A 653 -41.06 5.32 -54.06
C GLY A 653 -40.76 6.81 -54.31
N THR A 654 -40.86 7.62 -53.26
CA THR A 654 -40.25 8.95 -53.12
C THR A 654 -39.11 8.79 -52.12
N GLY A 655 -37.96 9.43 -52.31
CA GLY A 655 -36.82 9.23 -51.41
C GLY A 655 -36.83 10.09 -50.16
N ASP A 656 -36.15 9.64 -49.09
CA ASP A 656 -36.12 10.29 -47.76
C ASP A 656 -35.63 11.76 -47.78
N SER A 657 -35.00 12.20 -48.88
CA SER A 657 -34.47 13.55 -49.06
C SER A 657 -35.44 14.51 -49.77
N CYS A 658 -36.56 13.99 -50.32
CA CYS A 658 -37.54 14.76 -51.08
C CYS A 658 -39.01 14.41 -50.80
N ASP A 659 -39.31 13.37 -50.02
CA ASP A 659 -40.60 13.27 -49.34
C ASP A 659 -40.67 14.23 -48.14
N THR A 660 -41.72 14.10 -47.33
CA THR A 660 -42.15 15.05 -46.30
C THR A 660 -42.80 14.37 -45.09
N ASP A 661 -42.84 13.04 -45.05
CA ASP A 661 -43.54 12.14 -44.11
C ASP A 661 -42.87 10.74 -44.27
N ASN A 662 -41.55 10.67 -44.05
CA ASN A 662 -40.63 9.63 -44.58
C ASN A 662 -40.92 8.18 -44.12
N ASP A 663 -41.75 8.00 -43.09
CA ASP A 663 -42.21 6.69 -42.60
C ASP A 663 -43.74 6.45 -42.79
N ASN A 664 -44.44 7.40 -43.40
CA ASN A 664 -45.88 7.45 -43.68
C ASN A 664 -46.79 7.33 -42.43
N ASP A 665 -46.32 7.81 -41.28
CA ASP A 665 -47.09 8.04 -40.05
C ASP A 665 -48.33 8.94 -40.28
N GLY A 666 -48.12 10.06 -40.98
CA GLY A 666 -49.05 11.17 -41.09
C GLY A 666 -48.68 12.42 -40.30
N VAL A 667 -47.40 12.60 -39.95
CA VAL A 667 -46.82 13.83 -39.36
C VAL A 667 -45.67 14.29 -40.28
N ASP A 668 -45.73 15.55 -40.72
CA ASP A 668 -44.71 16.10 -41.62
C ASP A 668 -43.31 16.11 -40.94
N ASP A 669 -42.21 15.63 -41.57
CA ASP A 669 -40.88 15.42 -40.93
C ASP A 669 -40.36 16.65 -40.15
N ASP A 670 -40.61 17.84 -40.69
CA ASP A 670 -40.28 19.18 -40.16
C ASP A 670 -41.03 19.50 -38.83
N SER A 671 -41.82 18.53 -38.32
CA SER A 671 -42.63 18.54 -37.11
C SER A 671 -42.74 17.16 -36.44
N ASP A 672 -41.97 16.17 -36.90
CA ASP A 672 -41.92 14.82 -36.35
C ASP A 672 -40.72 14.67 -35.39
N ASN A 673 -40.92 14.05 -34.23
CA ASN A 673 -39.86 13.75 -33.26
C ASN A 673 -39.15 12.39 -33.50
N CYS A 674 -39.67 11.57 -34.43
CA CYS A 674 -39.06 10.37 -34.97
C CYS A 674 -39.25 10.22 -36.50
N PRO A 675 -38.72 11.12 -37.35
CA PRO A 675 -39.02 11.18 -38.80
C PRO A 675 -38.72 9.92 -39.64
N LEU A 676 -38.15 8.86 -39.07
CA LEU A 676 -37.82 7.61 -39.76
C LEU A 676 -38.42 6.37 -39.05
N GLN A 677 -39.34 6.55 -38.08
CA GLN A 677 -39.89 5.43 -37.30
C GLN A 677 -41.30 5.62 -36.67
N ALA A 678 -42.28 5.86 -37.54
CA ALA A 678 -43.73 5.93 -37.37
C ALA A 678 -44.28 5.78 -35.93
N ASN A 679 -44.50 6.91 -35.28
CA ASN A 679 -45.05 7.06 -33.93
C ASN A 679 -46.24 8.06 -33.87
N PRO A 680 -47.45 7.75 -34.41
CA PRO A 680 -48.48 8.78 -34.71
C PRO A 680 -49.20 9.42 -33.50
N GLY A 681 -48.71 9.15 -32.28
CA GLY A 681 -49.08 9.87 -31.08
C GLY A 681 -48.11 11.02 -30.74
N GLN A 682 -46.91 11.03 -31.32
CA GLN A 682 -45.80 11.94 -31.01
C GLN A 682 -45.56 11.97 -29.49
N GLU A 683 -45.41 10.77 -28.94
CA GLU A 683 -44.98 10.56 -27.57
C GLU A 683 -43.50 10.96 -27.40
N ASP A 684 -43.24 11.66 -26.30
CA ASP A 684 -42.03 12.41 -25.92
C ASP A 684 -42.10 12.50 -24.38
N GLY A 685 -41.36 11.62 -23.69
CA GLY A 685 -41.41 11.46 -22.23
C GLY A 685 -40.68 12.56 -21.46
N ASP A 686 -39.44 12.83 -21.86
CA ASP A 686 -38.48 13.69 -21.14
C ASP A 686 -38.54 15.18 -21.58
N THR A 687 -39.01 15.43 -22.80
CA THR A 687 -39.12 16.72 -23.49
C THR A 687 -37.82 17.33 -24.03
N ASP A 688 -36.85 16.50 -24.44
CA ASP A 688 -35.67 16.93 -25.21
C ASP A 688 -36.03 17.36 -26.66
N GLY A 689 -36.93 16.61 -27.31
CA GLY A 689 -37.41 16.85 -28.68
C GLY A 689 -37.32 15.66 -29.64
N ILE A 690 -36.74 14.53 -29.22
CA ILE A 690 -36.81 13.21 -29.86
C ILE A 690 -38.10 12.50 -29.34
N GLY A 691 -38.51 11.38 -29.94
CA GLY A 691 -39.67 10.61 -29.48
C GLY A 691 -39.36 9.24 -28.91
N ASP A 692 -40.19 8.77 -27.98
CA ASP A 692 -40.13 7.46 -27.29
C ASP A 692 -39.91 6.24 -28.21
N ALA A 693 -40.17 6.40 -29.51
CA ALA A 693 -40.07 5.33 -30.50
C ALA A 693 -38.64 5.17 -31.06
N CYS A 694 -37.90 6.27 -31.23
CA CYS A 694 -36.62 6.33 -31.92
C CYS A 694 -35.48 6.85 -31.03
N ASP A 695 -35.79 7.41 -29.87
CA ASP A 695 -34.80 7.74 -28.86
C ASP A 695 -34.03 6.48 -28.43
N SER A 696 -32.71 6.62 -28.38
CA SER A 696 -31.76 5.57 -27.98
C SER A 696 -31.08 5.88 -26.64
N SER A 697 -31.33 7.08 -26.12
CA SER A 697 -30.87 7.67 -24.86
C SER A 697 -32.08 8.01 -23.98
N THR A 698 -33.08 7.11 -23.99
CA THR A 698 -34.33 7.26 -23.23
C THR A 698 -34.02 7.45 -21.75
N ASP A 699 -34.11 8.68 -21.26
CA ASP A 699 -34.21 9.09 -19.86
C ASP A 699 -35.67 9.53 -19.67
N SER A 700 -36.61 8.57 -19.66
CA SER A 700 -38.04 8.80 -19.95
C SER A 700 -38.80 9.76 -19.03
N ASP A 701 -38.13 10.36 -18.05
CA ASP A 701 -38.67 11.41 -17.18
C ASP A 701 -37.70 12.57 -16.85
N GLY A 702 -36.47 12.54 -17.39
CA GLY A 702 -35.52 13.67 -17.43
C GLY A 702 -34.72 13.87 -16.14
N ASP A 703 -34.25 12.78 -15.53
CA ASP A 703 -33.57 12.77 -14.23
C ASP A 703 -32.03 12.77 -14.32
N GLY A 704 -31.48 12.30 -15.45
CA GLY A 704 -30.06 12.14 -15.73
C GLY A 704 -29.55 10.69 -15.84
N HIS A 705 -30.41 9.68 -15.87
CA HIS A 705 -30.06 8.26 -16.07
C HIS A 705 -30.96 7.59 -17.12
N ASP A 706 -30.37 6.92 -18.12
CA ASP A 706 -31.13 6.19 -19.15
C ASP A 706 -31.98 5.04 -18.55
N ASP A 707 -33.18 4.76 -19.08
CA ASP A 707 -34.13 3.66 -18.83
C ASP A 707 -33.50 2.26 -18.61
N GLY A 708 -32.32 2.01 -19.19
CA GLY A 708 -31.58 0.75 -19.06
C GLY A 708 -30.71 0.65 -17.80
N ALA A 709 -30.47 1.79 -17.13
CA ALA A 709 -29.69 1.96 -15.91
C ALA A 709 -30.53 2.56 -14.76
N ASP A 710 -31.58 3.33 -15.06
CA ASP A 710 -32.56 3.82 -14.09
C ASP A 710 -33.37 2.67 -13.47
N ASN A 711 -33.45 2.64 -12.14
CA ASN A 711 -34.27 1.67 -11.41
C ASN A 711 -35.74 2.08 -11.27
N CYS A 712 -36.14 3.25 -11.80
CA CYS A 712 -37.52 3.73 -11.88
C CYS A 712 -37.87 4.52 -13.17
N PRO A 713 -37.78 3.95 -14.39
CA PRO A 713 -37.84 4.62 -15.73
C PRO A 713 -39.10 5.44 -16.14
N LEU A 714 -39.84 6.02 -15.20
CA LEU A 714 -41.06 6.82 -15.38
C LEU A 714 -41.35 7.74 -14.15
N VAL A 715 -40.42 7.90 -13.17
CA VAL A 715 -40.65 8.53 -11.85
C VAL A 715 -39.51 9.44 -11.31
N HIS A 716 -38.52 9.88 -12.10
CA HIS A 716 -37.51 10.93 -11.81
C HIS A 716 -36.88 10.89 -10.41
N ASN A 717 -35.73 10.22 -10.31
CA ASN A 717 -35.05 9.86 -9.07
C ASN A 717 -33.52 9.87 -9.23
N PRO A 718 -32.88 11.06 -9.38
CA PRO A 718 -31.47 11.16 -9.81
C PRO A 718 -30.44 10.61 -8.82
N ASP A 719 -30.89 10.26 -7.61
CA ASP A 719 -30.10 9.58 -6.58
C ASP A 719 -30.17 8.05 -6.66
N GLN A 720 -31.01 7.49 -7.53
CA GLN A 720 -31.11 6.06 -7.88
C GLN A 720 -31.20 5.14 -6.66
N ALA A 721 -31.88 5.62 -5.60
CA ALA A 721 -31.99 4.92 -4.34
C ALA A 721 -32.85 3.65 -4.46
N ASP A 722 -32.32 2.53 -3.97
CA ASP A 722 -33.01 1.24 -3.84
C ASP A 722 -32.62 0.68 -2.46
N ALA A 723 -33.55 0.73 -1.49
CA ALA A 723 -33.26 0.42 -0.10
C ALA A 723 -33.35 -1.09 0.26
N ASP A 724 -33.99 -1.92 -0.57
CA ASP A 724 -34.13 -3.38 -0.33
C ASP A 724 -33.33 -4.27 -1.32
N ASN A 725 -32.93 -3.69 -2.46
CA ASN A 725 -32.09 -4.24 -3.53
C ASN A 725 -32.80 -5.33 -4.37
N ASP A 726 -34.12 -5.21 -4.53
CA ASP A 726 -34.98 -5.95 -5.49
C ASP A 726 -34.73 -5.53 -6.96
N GLY A 727 -34.32 -4.28 -7.19
CA GLY A 727 -34.10 -3.70 -8.53
C GLY A 727 -35.20 -2.76 -9.02
N ALA A 728 -36.18 -2.40 -8.16
CA ALA A 728 -37.07 -1.26 -8.35
C ALA A 728 -36.73 -0.17 -7.32
N GLY A 729 -36.50 1.06 -7.77
CA GLY A 729 -36.08 2.14 -6.88
C GLY A 729 -37.16 2.65 -5.92
N ASP A 730 -36.70 3.32 -4.86
CA ASP A 730 -37.50 3.87 -3.76
C ASP A 730 -38.68 4.74 -4.24
N SER A 731 -38.52 5.43 -5.37
CA SER A 731 -39.48 6.39 -5.93
C SER A 731 -40.65 5.74 -6.69
N CYS A 732 -40.46 4.53 -7.22
CA CYS A 732 -41.48 3.81 -7.99
C CYS A 732 -41.99 2.53 -7.30
N ASP A 733 -41.26 1.95 -6.35
CA ASP A 733 -41.76 0.83 -5.57
C ASP A 733 -42.88 1.25 -4.57
N SER A 734 -43.56 0.24 -4.04
CA SER A 734 -44.70 0.33 -3.15
C SER A 734 -44.40 -0.06 -1.70
N ASP A 735 -43.25 -0.69 -1.41
CA ASP A 735 -42.82 -1.32 -0.15
C ASP A 735 -41.28 -1.24 -0.09
N SER A 736 -40.72 -0.03 -0.25
CA SER A 736 -39.35 0.22 -0.76
C SER A 736 -38.18 -0.30 0.09
N ASP A 737 -38.45 -0.78 1.31
CA ASP A 737 -37.44 -1.39 2.18
C ASP A 737 -37.68 -2.90 2.41
N GLY A 738 -38.66 -3.48 1.71
CA GLY A 738 -38.93 -4.92 1.70
C GLY A 738 -39.49 -5.48 3.01
N ASP A 739 -39.89 -4.65 3.99
CA ASP A 739 -40.36 -5.16 5.28
C ASP A 739 -41.75 -5.85 5.23
N GLY A 740 -42.56 -5.51 4.22
CA GLY A 740 -43.89 -6.08 3.97
C GLY A 740 -45.05 -5.16 4.36
N VAL A 741 -44.87 -3.83 4.32
CA VAL A 741 -45.86 -2.81 4.68
C VAL A 741 -45.83 -1.66 3.66
N ASP A 742 -46.80 -1.63 2.74
CA ASP A 742 -46.79 -0.66 1.65
C ASP A 742 -46.65 0.82 2.11
N ASN A 743 -45.67 1.54 1.53
CA ASN A 743 -45.12 2.89 1.84
C ASN A 743 -46.14 3.93 2.32
N GLY A 744 -47.37 3.88 1.82
CA GLY A 744 -48.47 4.77 2.22
C GLY A 744 -49.09 4.48 3.59
N ASN A 745 -48.66 3.41 4.26
CA ASN A 745 -49.06 2.99 5.61
C ASN A 745 -47.87 2.83 6.57
N ASP A 746 -46.66 2.75 6.02
CA ASP A 746 -45.42 2.67 6.77
C ASP A 746 -45.05 4.02 7.42
N ASN A 747 -44.42 3.95 8.59
CA ASN A 747 -43.86 5.08 9.31
C ASN A 747 -42.32 5.22 9.18
N CYS A 748 -41.62 4.31 8.49
CA CYS A 748 -40.25 4.50 7.99
C CYS A 748 -40.00 3.95 6.55
N PRO A 749 -40.57 4.54 5.48
CA PRO A 749 -40.56 4.02 4.08
C PRO A 749 -39.22 3.88 3.34
N ALA A 750 -38.13 3.64 4.07
CA ALA A 750 -36.75 3.45 3.60
C ALA A 750 -35.85 2.88 4.73
N THR A 751 -36.40 2.17 5.72
CA THR A 751 -35.64 1.62 6.88
C THR A 751 -36.42 0.48 7.55
N PRO A 752 -36.12 -0.81 7.25
CA PRO A 752 -37.04 -1.94 7.48
C PRO A 752 -37.50 -2.08 8.94
N ASN A 753 -38.82 -1.96 9.20
CA ASN A 753 -39.31 -1.82 10.58
C ASN A 753 -40.47 -2.73 11.03
N ALA A 754 -41.25 -3.31 10.11
CA ALA A 754 -42.38 -4.29 10.06
C ALA A 754 -43.35 -4.42 11.25
N SER A 755 -42.83 -4.21 12.46
CA SER A 755 -43.56 -3.93 13.68
C SER A 755 -44.36 -2.63 13.66
N GLN A 756 -43.99 -1.65 12.82
CA GLN A 756 -44.68 -0.36 12.66
C GLN A 756 -44.84 0.35 14.01
N THR A 757 -43.72 0.46 14.73
CA THR A 757 -43.68 0.99 16.10
C THR A 757 -43.30 2.46 16.08
N ASP A 758 -44.19 3.32 16.59
CA ASP A 758 -44.01 4.75 16.85
C ASP A 758 -44.28 4.94 18.35
N THR A 759 -43.25 5.30 19.12
CA THR A 759 -43.31 5.35 20.59
C THR A 759 -43.74 6.71 21.16
N ASP A 760 -43.77 7.81 20.40
CA ASP A 760 -44.27 9.12 20.87
C ASP A 760 -45.51 9.71 20.15
N ASP A 761 -46.17 8.91 19.30
CA ASP A 761 -47.37 9.22 18.50
C ASP A 761 -47.12 10.39 17.50
N ASP A 762 -45.91 10.49 16.96
CA ASP A 762 -45.43 11.57 16.07
C ASP A 762 -45.78 11.33 14.59
N GLY A 763 -45.73 10.08 14.14
CA GLY A 763 -45.97 9.64 12.77
C GLY A 763 -44.75 9.11 12.02
N ASN A 764 -43.53 9.32 12.53
CA ASN A 764 -42.33 8.59 12.12
C ASN A 764 -42.15 7.34 13.02
N GLY A 765 -41.55 6.27 12.51
CA GLY A 765 -41.26 5.06 13.28
C GLY A 765 -39.97 5.15 14.10
N ASP A 766 -39.89 4.34 15.15
CA ASP A 766 -38.75 4.26 16.08
C ASP A 766 -37.43 3.86 15.39
N ALA A 767 -37.48 3.33 14.16
CA ALA A 767 -36.32 2.96 13.34
C ALA A 767 -35.70 4.15 12.58
N CYS A 768 -36.48 5.20 12.27
CA CYS A 768 -36.08 6.33 11.44
C CYS A 768 -36.27 7.70 12.11
N ASP A 769 -36.94 7.81 13.27
CA ASP A 769 -37.08 9.10 13.96
C ASP A 769 -35.71 9.67 14.39
N THR A 770 -35.35 10.77 13.75
CA THR A 770 -34.14 11.55 14.07
C THR A 770 -34.40 12.65 15.10
N GLN A 771 -35.63 12.82 15.63
CA GLN A 771 -35.95 13.84 16.63
C GLN A 771 -35.40 13.55 18.04
N PHE A 772 -34.70 12.43 18.25
CA PHE A 772 -33.86 12.13 19.41
C PHE A 772 -32.58 13.01 19.53
N THR A 773 -32.72 14.31 19.30
CA THR A 773 -31.68 15.33 19.52
C THR A 773 -31.88 16.09 20.83
N CYS A 774 -30.77 16.59 21.39
CA CYS A 774 -30.74 17.34 22.66
C CYS A 774 -31.38 18.74 22.64
N SER A 775 -32.11 19.11 21.57
CA SER A 775 -32.35 20.48 21.12
C SER A 775 -33.64 21.14 21.67
N GLY A 776 -34.24 20.57 22.72
CA GLY A 776 -34.94 21.37 23.74
C GLY A 776 -36.33 21.93 23.40
N SER A 777 -37.08 21.31 22.49
CA SER A 777 -38.51 21.58 22.33
C SER A 777 -39.35 20.68 23.25
N PHE A 778 -40.40 21.23 23.88
CA PHE A 778 -41.33 20.44 24.70
C PHE A 778 -42.27 19.64 23.79
N GLY A 779 -41.81 18.48 23.34
CA GLY A 779 -42.58 17.59 22.46
C GLY A 779 -41.80 16.39 21.91
N SER A 780 -40.47 16.48 21.78
CA SER A 780 -39.62 15.43 21.22
C SER A 780 -38.83 14.64 22.28
N GLY A 781 -38.33 13.46 21.90
CA GLY A 781 -37.83 12.41 22.80
C GLY A 781 -36.73 12.77 23.81
N LEU A 782 -35.91 13.81 23.62
CA LEU A 782 -34.81 14.15 24.54
C LEU A 782 -34.79 15.61 25.00
N SER A 783 -34.94 15.81 26.32
CA SER A 783 -34.91 17.14 26.95
C SER A 783 -33.55 17.45 27.61
N PRO A 784 -32.95 18.64 27.37
CA PRO A 784 -31.68 19.03 27.98
C PRO A 784 -31.83 19.39 29.47
N LEU A 785 -30.88 18.89 30.28
CA LEU A 785 -30.84 19.05 31.73
C LEU A 785 -30.28 20.41 32.12
N MET A 786 -31.15 21.43 32.17
CA MET A 786 -30.72 22.83 32.35
C MET A 786 -30.73 23.34 33.79
N ALA A 787 -29.76 24.20 34.12
CA ALA A 787 -29.76 25.02 35.32
C ALA A 787 -30.95 26.02 35.32
N PRO A 788 -31.57 26.34 36.46
CA PRO A 788 -31.19 25.98 37.83
C PRO A 788 -31.94 24.74 38.37
N ALA A 789 -32.56 23.93 37.52
CA ALA A 789 -33.15 22.65 37.94
C ALA A 789 -32.02 21.61 38.09
N ALA A 790 -31.24 21.41 37.03
CA ALA A 790 -30.07 20.55 37.04
C ALA A 790 -28.86 21.20 37.74
N SER A 791 -27.91 20.37 38.17
CA SER A 791 -26.61 20.79 38.70
C SER A 791 -25.48 19.84 38.27
N ALA A 792 -24.34 20.40 37.85
CA ALA A 792 -23.24 19.67 37.23
C ALA A 792 -21.97 19.68 38.11
N GLN A 793 -21.57 18.51 38.59
CA GLN A 793 -20.38 18.32 39.43
C GLN A 793 -19.32 17.47 38.72
N GLY A 794 -18.16 18.10 38.48
CA GLY A 794 -16.95 17.47 37.98
C GLY A 794 -16.04 16.96 39.10
N GLY A 795 -15.21 15.97 38.78
CA GLY A 795 -14.17 15.42 39.64
C GLY A 795 -13.29 14.39 38.94
N ASP A 796 -12.48 13.69 39.73
CA ASP A 796 -11.64 12.56 39.37
C ASP A 796 -12.20 11.24 39.94
N PHE A 797 -11.72 10.11 39.42
CA PHE A 797 -11.97 8.78 39.99
C PHE A 797 -10.78 7.84 39.79
N GLY A 798 -10.74 6.75 40.55
CA GLY A 798 -9.69 5.73 40.49
C GLY A 798 -8.67 5.82 41.63
N LEU A 799 -7.53 5.14 41.45
CA LEU A 799 -6.43 5.13 42.44
C LEU A 799 -5.41 6.25 42.23
N ILE A 800 -5.00 6.47 40.97
CA ILE A 800 -4.08 7.53 40.58
C ILE A 800 -4.59 8.14 39.26
N CYS A 801 -4.82 9.44 39.24
CA CYS A 801 -5.07 10.20 38.02
C CYS A 801 -4.37 11.56 38.13
N ILE A 802 -3.22 11.70 37.46
CA ILE A 802 -2.41 12.93 37.45
C ILE A 802 -2.94 13.83 36.34
N GLY A 803 -3.23 15.09 36.67
CA GLY A 803 -3.69 16.08 35.69
C GLY A 803 -5.10 15.82 35.14
N CYS A 804 -5.91 14.99 35.82
CA CYS A 804 -7.27 14.68 35.42
C CYS A 804 -8.29 15.64 36.06
N GLY A 805 -9.40 15.94 35.37
CA GLY A 805 -10.51 16.69 35.95
C GLY A 805 -11.50 17.24 34.92
N VAL A 806 -12.55 17.90 35.42
CA VAL A 806 -13.59 18.53 34.57
C VAL A 806 -13.73 20.00 34.91
N PHE A 807 -13.62 20.85 33.89
CA PHE A 807 -13.59 22.30 33.97
C PHE A 807 -14.87 22.88 33.35
N ASN A 808 -15.27 24.06 33.82
CA ASN A 808 -16.47 24.77 33.36
C ASN A 808 -17.77 23.92 33.41
N THR A 809 -17.91 23.00 34.38
CA THR A 809 -18.99 21.98 34.44
C THR A 809 -20.41 22.50 34.23
N GLY A 810 -20.69 23.72 34.67
CA GLY A 810 -21.97 24.40 34.44
C GLY A 810 -22.32 24.67 32.97
N LYS A 811 -21.41 24.44 32.02
CA LYS A 811 -21.65 24.54 30.58
C LYS A 811 -22.43 23.36 30.00
N ALA A 812 -22.18 22.14 30.49
CA ALA A 812 -22.96 20.96 30.11
C ALA A 812 -24.46 21.04 30.50
N ILE A 813 -24.89 22.13 31.17
CA ILE A 813 -26.24 22.39 31.66
C ILE A 813 -26.72 23.85 31.44
N ASP A 814 -26.07 24.63 30.55
CA ASP A 814 -26.51 26.03 30.28
C ASP A 814 -27.31 26.24 28.98
N GLY A 815 -27.62 25.15 28.26
CA GLY A 815 -28.54 25.16 27.11
C GLY A 815 -27.94 25.83 25.87
N ASN A 816 -26.62 25.72 25.68
CA ASN A 816 -25.89 26.38 24.62
C ASN A 816 -24.80 25.47 24.03
N GLU A 817 -25.18 24.73 22.99
CA GLU A 817 -24.37 23.79 22.22
C GLU A 817 -23.12 24.40 21.58
N ALA A 818 -22.98 25.73 21.55
CA ALA A 818 -21.74 26.41 21.14
C ALA A 818 -20.72 26.58 22.30
N THR A 819 -20.98 26.06 23.50
CA THR A 819 -20.08 26.19 24.66
C THR A 819 -20.04 24.95 25.55
N ALA A 820 -18.85 24.38 25.73
CA ALA A 820 -18.67 23.11 26.43
C ALA A 820 -18.09 23.24 27.86
N ALA A 821 -18.40 22.24 28.69
CA ALA A 821 -17.52 21.83 29.78
C ALA A 821 -16.35 21.02 29.20
N GLN A 822 -15.19 21.03 29.85
CA GLN A 822 -13.99 20.37 29.33
C GLN A 822 -13.52 19.28 30.28
N MET A 823 -13.51 18.02 29.81
CA MET A 823 -12.94 16.89 30.52
C MET A 823 -11.51 16.67 30.03
N HIS A 824 -10.56 16.64 30.94
CA HIS A 824 -9.14 16.42 30.63
C HIS A 824 -8.66 15.17 31.39
N VAL A 825 -8.00 14.25 30.68
CA VAL A 825 -7.25 13.12 31.27
C VAL A 825 -5.88 13.06 30.60
N THR A 826 -4.82 12.96 31.42
CA THR A 826 -3.44 13.09 30.92
C THR A 826 -2.50 11.97 31.38
N LEU A 827 -2.65 11.44 32.60
CA LEU A 827 -2.11 10.13 32.97
C LEU A 827 -2.89 9.51 34.14
N GLY A 828 -3.39 8.30 33.97
CA GLY A 828 -4.07 7.56 35.05
C GLY A 828 -3.63 6.10 35.12
N LEU A 829 -3.81 5.50 36.30
CA LEU A 829 -3.68 4.06 36.52
C LEU A 829 -4.95 3.61 37.23
N LEU A 830 -5.81 2.91 36.49
CA LEU A 830 -7.17 2.54 36.92
C LEU A 830 -7.97 3.77 37.41
N GLY A 831 -7.95 4.86 36.63
CA GLY A 831 -8.60 6.13 36.98
C GLY A 831 -8.92 7.02 35.78
N GLY A 832 -9.57 8.15 36.05
CA GLY A 832 -10.10 9.03 35.01
C GLY A 832 -10.77 10.32 35.52
N ALA A 833 -11.40 11.05 34.60
CA ALA A 833 -12.22 12.23 34.89
C ALA A 833 -13.71 11.87 34.86
N ARG A 834 -14.49 12.49 35.75
CA ARG A 834 -15.92 12.19 35.97
C ARG A 834 -16.76 13.46 35.98
N LEU A 835 -17.85 13.46 35.23
CA LEU A 835 -18.90 14.49 35.26
C LEU A 835 -20.22 13.84 35.68
N ASN A 836 -20.82 14.33 36.77
CA ASN A 836 -22.21 14.01 37.14
C ASN A 836 -23.09 15.22 36.83
N VAL A 837 -24.26 14.98 36.24
CA VAL A 837 -25.36 15.94 36.12
C VAL A 837 -26.57 15.38 36.86
N ASP A 838 -26.83 15.93 38.05
CA ASP A 838 -28.09 15.76 38.78
C ASP A 838 -29.15 16.60 38.05
N SER A 839 -30.28 15.99 37.66
CA SER A 839 -31.34 16.64 36.89
C SER A 839 -32.29 17.53 37.73
N GLY A 840 -32.23 17.43 39.06
CA GLY A 840 -33.17 18.08 39.98
C GLY A 840 -34.56 17.42 40.05
N GLN A 841 -34.76 16.29 39.34
CA GLN A 841 -36.00 15.52 39.30
C GLN A 841 -35.70 14.01 39.21
N THR A 842 -36.73 13.16 39.07
CA THR A 842 -36.56 11.72 38.88
C THR A 842 -37.32 11.29 37.64
N PHE A 843 -36.63 10.68 36.69
CA PHE A 843 -37.20 10.06 35.50
C PHE A 843 -37.71 8.65 35.83
N HIS A 844 -38.74 8.18 35.12
CA HIS A 844 -39.48 6.95 35.41
C HIS A 844 -40.01 6.30 34.12
N GLY A 845 -39.93 4.96 33.99
CA GLY A 845 -40.28 4.23 32.76
C GLY A 845 -39.07 4.09 31.83
N GLN A 846 -39.27 3.66 30.58
CA GLN A 846 -38.20 3.62 29.58
C GLN A 846 -37.75 5.06 29.28
N ASN A 847 -36.48 5.36 29.51
CA ASN A 847 -35.89 6.67 29.32
C ASN A 847 -34.47 6.55 28.75
N ARG A 848 -34.16 7.34 27.72
CA ARG A 848 -32.83 7.54 27.15
C ARG A 848 -32.14 8.71 27.86
N ALA A 849 -30.87 8.58 28.21
CA ALA A 849 -30.10 9.68 28.81
C ALA A 849 -28.60 9.62 28.50
N GLY A 850 -28.00 10.79 28.26
CA GLY A 850 -26.65 10.87 27.70
C GLY A 850 -26.05 12.28 27.64
N PHE A 851 -24.94 12.40 26.90
CA PHE A 851 -24.16 13.62 26.74
C PHE A 851 -23.79 13.88 25.27
N VAL A 852 -23.87 15.13 24.83
CA VAL A 852 -23.32 15.62 23.54
C VAL A 852 -21.86 16.03 23.75
N LEU A 853 -20.95 15.50 22.94
CA LEU A 853 -19.50 15.65 23.12
C LEU A 853 -18.70 15.57 21.81
N ASN A 854 -17.44 16.03 21.85
CA ASN A 854 -16.47 16.01 20.73
C ASN A 854 -15.03 16.14 21.29
N PRO A 855 -14.03 15.42 20.76
CA PRO A 855 -12.61 15.75 20.92
C PRO A 855 -12.26 17.24 20.76
N SER A 856 -11.33 17.77 21.55
CA SER A 856 -10.94 19.19 21.46
C SER A 856 -10.16 19.54 20.18
N ALA A 857 -9.82 18.54 19.36
CA ALA A 857 -9.28 18.70 18.02
C ALA A 857 -10.36 18.83 16.92
N GLY A 858 -11.64 18.54 17.21
CA GLY A 858 -12.75 18.64 16.25
C GLY A 858 -12.94 17.43 15.32
N ALA A 859 -12.13 16.37 15.48
CA ALA A 859 -12.29 15.09 14.77
C ALA A 859 -13.36 14.20 15.44
N LEU A 860 -13.89 13.24 14.69
CA LEU A 860 -14.80 12.20 15.21
C LEU A 860 -14.07 11.28 16.21
N LEU A 861 -14.82 10.71 17.16
CA LEU A 861 -14.32 9.65 18.05
C LEU A 861 -14.04 8.37 17.25
N SER A 862 -12.77 7.93 17.22
CA SER A 862 -12.39 6.63 16.68
C SER A 862 -12.72 5.48 17.64
N ALA A 863 -12.85 4.26 17.11
CA ALA A 863 -13.22 3.07 17.90
C ALA A 863 -12.31 2.84 19.13
N GLY A 864 -10.98 2.94 18.95
CA GLY A 864 -10.02 2.82 20.07
C GLY A 864 -10.13 3.91 21.14
N LEU A 865 -10.77 5.05 20.83
CA LEU A 865 -11.05 6.12 21.78
C LEU A 865 -12.37 5.89 22.54
N LEU A 866 -13.36 5.23 21.93
CA LEU A 866 -14.64 4.86 22.59
C LEU A 866 -14.43 3.93 23.79
N ASN A 867 -13.44 3.03 23.75
CA ASN A 867 -13.09 2.11 24.84
C ASN A 867 -12.83 2.79 26.20
N GLN A 868 -12.59 4.11 26.21
CA GLN A 868 -12.30 4.91 27.40
C GLN A 868 -13.55 5.49 28.08
N PHE A 869 -14.72 5.47 27.45
CA PHE A 869 -15.94 6.14 27.94
C PHE A 869 -16.96 5.18 28.54
N THR A 870 -17.66 5.66 29.58
CA THR A 870 -18.81 4.98 30.18
C THR A 870 -19.86 6.00 30.58
N VAL A 871 -21.11 5.82 30.11
CA VAL A 871 -22.26 6.58 30.60
C VAL A 871 -23.02 5.74 31.61
N ALA A 872 -23.46 6.35 32.69
CA ALA A 872 -24.08 5.68 33.82
C ALA A 872 -25.23 6.52 34.41
N LEU A 873 -26.35 5.87 34.69
CA LEU A 873 -27.51 6.48 35.35
C LEU A 873 -27.50 6.12 36.83
N LEU A 874 -27.86 7.08 37.68
CA LEU A 874 -27.94 6.89 39.13
C LEU A 874 -29.25 7.39 39.72
N ASN A 875 -29.66 6.78 40.84
CA ASN A 875 -30.84 7.12 41.63
C ASN A 875 -30.45 7.13 43.13
N ASP A 876 -30.69 8.23 43.85
CA ASP A 876 -30.15 8.49 45.19
C ASP A 876 -28.62 8.23 45.26
N GLY A 877 -27.90 8.49 44.16
CA GLY A 877 -26.46 8.23 44.02
C GLY A 877 -26.05 6.75 43.90
N LYS A 878 -26.98 5.82 43.63
CA LYS A 878 -26.69 4.42 43.29
C LYS A 878 -26.81 4.19 41.79
N LEU A 879 -25.88 3.43 41.21
CA LEU A 879 -25.96 2.97 39.83
C LEU A 879 -27.26 2.18 39.58
N VAL A 880 -27.97 2.49 38.49
CA VAL A 880 -29.16 1.74 38.03
C VAL A 880 -29.03 1.19 36.61
N ALA A 881 -28.31 1.90 35.73
CA ALA A 881 -27.93 1.44 34.38
C ALA A 881 -26.55 2.01 34.01
N SER A 882 -25.80 1.36 33.12
CA SER A 882 -24.58 1.92 32.53
C SER A 882 -24.06 1.12 31.36
N ASN A 883 -23.59 1.83 30.33
CA ASN A 883 -22.97 1.26 29.14
C ASN A 883 -21.55 1.79 28.95
N LYS A 884 -20.63 0.95 28.48
CA LYS A 884 -19.37 1.41 27.87
C LYS A 884 -19.66 1.82 26.43
N ALA A 885 -18.94 2.80 25.90
CA ALA A 885 -19.11 3.20 24.49
C ALA A 885 -18.59 2.16 23.48
N SER A 886 -17.90 1.12 23.95
CA SER A 886 -17.30 0.04 23.15
C SER A 886 -18.18 -1.21 23.00
N SER A 887 -19.39 -1.22 23.58
CA SER A 887 -20.21 -2.43 23.72
C SER A 887 -21.65 -2.18 23.31
N LEU A 888 -21.85 -1.46 22.20
CA LEU A 888 -23.13 -0.83 21.87
C LEU A 888 -23.45 -0.81 20.36
N ILE A 889 -24.57 -1.47 20.04
CA ILE A 889 -25.46 -1.13 18.92
C ILE A 889 -26.02 0.31 19.07
N SER A 890 -25.97 0.87 20.27
CA SER A 890 -26.45 2.22 20.63
C SER A 890 -25.45 3.37 20.37
N LEU A 891 -24.41 3.18 19.53
CA LEU A 891 -23.57 4.31 19.07
C LEU A 891 -24.10 4.86 17.74
N HIS A 892 -25.28 5.47 17.78
CA HIS A 892 -25.79 6.20 16.63
C HIS A 892 -24.89 7.40 16.31
N LEU A 893 -24.32 7.42 15.10
CA LEU A 893 -23.53 8.52 14.57
C LEU A 893 -24.45 9.68 14.15
N ILE A 894 -25.11 10.32 15.14
CA ILE A 894 -25.89 11.57 14.95
C ILE A 894 -24.94 12.77 14.77
N GLY A 895 -23.94 12.62 13.89
CA GLY A 895 -23.19 13.74 13.35
C GLY A 895 -24.02 14.35 12.23
N TRP A 896 -24.50 15.58 12.40
CA TRP A 896 -25.21 16.26 11.32
C TRP A 896 -24.29 16.45 10.11
N PRO A 897 -24.80 16.54 8.88
CA PRO A 897 -24.05 17.03 7.74
C PRO A 897 -23.33 18.35 8.09
N GLY A 898 -22.00 18.29 8.23
CA GLY A 898 -21.15 19.42 8.64
C GLY A 898 -21.01 19.70 10.16
N SER A 899 -21.44 18.81 11.06
CA SER A 899 -21.27 18.96 12.53
C SER A 899 -20.54 17.77 13.17
N PRO A 900 -19.32 17.95 13.71
CA PRO A 900 -18.56 16.87 14.34
C PRO A 900 -18.99 16.54 15.79
N GLN A 901 -20.19 16.92 16.22
CA GLN A 901 -20.70 16.58 17.57
C GLN A 901 -21.31 15.17 17.57
N GLN A 902 -21.13 14.42 18.67
CA GLN A 902 -21.64 13.05 18.83
C GLN A 902 -22.40 12.91 20.15
N PHE A 903 -23.46 12.10 20.20
CA PHE A 903 -24.28 11.87 21.39
C PHE A 903 -24.06 10.47 21.97
N LEU A 904 -23.57 10.38 23.21
CA LEU A 904 -23.31 9.12 23.89
C LEU A 904 -24.30 8.92 25.04
N TYR A 905 -25.04 7.80 25.02
CA TYR A 905 -26.20 7.57 25.89
C TYR A 905 -26.31 6.15 26.47
N VAL A 906 -27.32 5.96 27.31
CA VAL A 906 -27.77 4.67 27.85
C VAL A 906 -29.28 4.73 28.05
N ASP A 907 -29.95 3.65 27.68
CA ASP A 907 -31.40 3.46 27.84
C ASP A 907 -31.70 2.64 29.10
N SER A 908 -32.82 2.92 29.76
CA SER A 908 -33.15 2.34 31.06
C SER A 908 -34.65 2.39 31.36
N ASP A 909 -35.25 1.26 31.77
CA ASP A 909 -36.57 1.22 32.41
C ASP A 909 -36.53 1.62 33.90
N GLN A 910 -35.33 1.54 34.51
CA GLN A 910 -35.08 1.91 35.89
C GLN A 910 -35.10 3.42 36.07
N SER A 911 -35.74 3.87 37.14
CA SER A 911 -35.83 5.29 37.48
C SER A 911 -34.46 5.85 37.89
N PHE A 912 -34.14 7.07 37.48
CA PHE A 912 -32.88 7.77 37.80
C PHE A 912 -33.09 9.27 38.05
N ASP A 913 -32.14 9.90 38.74
CA ASP A 913 -32.07 11.35 38.98
C ASP A 913 -30.81 12.01 38.37
N THR A 914 -29.73 11.22 38.19
CA THR A 914 -28.40 11.70 37.81
C THR A 914 -27.88 10.95 36.59
N VAL A 915 -27.36 11.69 35.60
CA VAL A 915 -26.60 11.14 34.45
C VAL A 915 -25.12 11.37 34.71
N ARG A 916 -24.27 10.37 34.46
CA ARG A 916 -22.82 10.42 34.71
C ARG A 916 -22.02 10.00 33.50
N LEU A 917 -20.99 10.77 33.16
CA LEU A 917 -19.97 10.44 32.17
C LEU A 917 -18.64 10.19 32.89
N ASP A 918 -18.07 9.01 32.68
CA ASP A 918 -16.74 8.63 33.12
C ASP A 918 -15.83 8.49 31.89
N MET A 919 -14.67 9.17 31.92
CA MET A 919 -13.61 9.06 30.92
C MET A 919 -12.36 8.51 31.60
N ALA A 920 -12.02 7.25 31.31
CA ALA A 920 -10.84 6.57 31.83
C ALA A 920 -9.57 6.93 31.03
N SER A 921 -8.39 6.77 31.64
CA SER A 921 -7.11 6.95 30.95
C SER A 921 -6.73 5.71 30.11
N ALA A 922 -6.57 5.85 28.80
CA ALA A 922 -5.73 4.93 28.02
C ALA A 922 -4.23 5.23 28.25
N VAL A 923 -3.39 4.25 27.93
CA VAL A 923 -1.94 4.41 27.94
C VAL A 923 -1.51 5.14 26.67
N GLY A 924 -0.75 6.23 26.81
CA GLY A 924 -0.10 6.94 25.70
C GLY A 924 -0.89 8.10 25.05
N LEU A 925 -2.20 8.20 25.25
CA LEU A 925 -3.03 9.25 24.65
C LEU A 925 -3.39 10.37 25.64
N PHE A 926 -3.12 11.62 25.26
CA PHE A 926 -3.65 12.81 25.95
C PHE A 926 -5.03 13.16 25.36
N THR A 927 -6.08 13.12 26.18
CA THR A 927 -7.46 13.27 25.69
C THR A 927 -8.18 14.45 26.38
N ASP A 928 -8.40 15.50 25.58
CA ASP A 928 -9.17 16.69 25.95
C ASP A 928 -10.53 16.62 25.26
N MET A 929 -11.63 16.48 26.01
CA MET A 929 -12.99 16.36 25.49
C MET A 929 -13.85 17.57 25.82
N ASN A 930 -14.54 18.10 24.81
CA ASN A 930 -15.63 19.05 24.99
C ASN A 930 -16.93 18.27 25.24
N VAL A 931 -17.66 18.64 26.31
CA VAL A 931 -19.01 18.12 26.64
C VAL A 931 -19.98 19.29 26.65
N TYR A 932 -20.87 19.35 25.66
CA TYR A 932 -21.72 20.51 25.36
C TYR A 932 -23.02 20.50 26.16
N GLN A 933 -23.71 19.35 26.24
CA GLN A 933 -25.03 19.24 26.84
C GLN A 933 -25.24 17.86 27.46
N ALA A 934 -26.01 17.78 28.54
CA ALA A 934 -26.52 16.53 29.11
C ALA A 934 -28.05 16.48 28.95
N CYS A 935 -28.60 15.32 28.58
CA CYS A 935 -30.01 15.20 28.19
C CYS A 935 -30.66 13.93 28.74
N ALA A 936 -31.98 13.99 28.93
CA ALA A 936 -32.81 12.86 29.34
C ALA A 936 -34.26 13.04 28.87
N GLY A 937 -34.94 11.94 28.55
CA GLY A 937 -36.34 11.88 28.16
C GLY A 937 -36.76 10.42 27.94
N PRO A 938 -37.91 10.15 27.30
CA PRO A 938 -38.26 8.80 26.85
C PRO A 938 -37.10 8.09 26.11
N SER A 939 -37.20 6.77 26.04
CA SER A 939 -36.53 5.95 25.04
C SER A 939 -37.62 5.48 24.07
N PRO A 940 -37.30 5.16 22.81
CA PRO A 940 -37.95 4.03 22.15
C PRO A 940 -37.81 2.80 23.06
#